data_AF-A0A8S1IY36-F1
#
_entry.id   AF-A0A8S1IY36-F1
#
_cell.length_a   1.000
_cell.length_b   1.000
_cell.length_c   1.000
_cell.angle_alpha   90.00
_cell.angle_beta   90.00
_cell.angle_gamma   90.00
#
_symmetry.space_group_name_H-M   'P 1'
#
loop_
_entity.id
_entity.type
_entity.pdbx_description
1 polymer ?
#
loop_
_entity_poly.entity_id
_entity_poly.type
_entity_poly.pdbx_seq_one_letter_code
_entity_poly.pdbx_strand_id
1 'polypeptide(L)'
;MAPCLDTRSMADMTSLQTSRFDALHYSPDPITTSLLKLHSEESTAHATEMFCAILKYMAIGVEHLPGDQQVEILEGLLHEGLTSTELRDELYMQLIRQTRRNPTVEGRRRVWELFSIVASTMPPSKEFVGLVSEHVHVHSTQRHEDAAVSELMFRTLNALKRTTKTGARTKRPSSEEIEAHLAGQTLSCVVFLLDDTFEELEFTMNTTVQEALDQLSASLKLPATADFSLFECRRLPKGQHRQPDVQHRLLDSDWYVADVLHSFGEAKSREGAHSKLLMKKRIFRKADEGIMEPRFVHLMYIQMQYEYLLGNYPVAVEDAAQLCALQIQAEGDTRAQKETDIAQAIDLYIPKQVFSKCSKQYWYREVRQRHEALSQFSKDDARLQFHRSLGQLTYGNSAFFPVLRLEDPMGTLPLKLVISVNKHGIHFFRRSPRDHLHSAELSEIVEFGASSQAVFFKVKLAGMLCLFHFETAQGEDICCALQTHINDRMLAIYAKAARAAETQKAREGHAQLKQQIAQLKKELDERNEQIEHLQRHEKELLEVIRTLKAENAGECKATPDQLKAAVPPLTMLAVSNTSQDSAINAVAKDSVMIGAETPRNQMIKSDRSNRAAKNSASGRKSTGRRRQQALEEDAKENTPVKANEQRRTPLQPVQQAVHIENWDSDGNPISGQAGAAGQVLCGVKCNAGHTYVL
;
A
#
# COMPACT_ATOMS: atom_id res chain seq x y z
N MET A 1 63.63 31.66 44.30
CA MET A 1 63.38 30.90 43.06
C MET A 1 61.88 30.75 42.91
N ALA A 2 61.32 31.10 41.77
CA ALA A 2 59.96 30.69 41.38
C ALA A 2 60.12 29.67 40.22
N PRO A 3 59.42 28.53 40.23
CA PRO A 3 59.44 27.62 39.11
C PRO A 3 58.72 28.26 37.92
N CYS A 4 59.30 28.16 36.72
CA CYS A 4 58.57 28.48 35.51
C CYS A 4 57.51 27.38 35.28
N LEU A 5 56.25 27.76 35.13
CA LEU A 5 55.22 26.84 34.64
C LEU A 5 55.40 26.68 33.13
N ASP A 6 55.47 25.45 32.65
CA ASP A 6 55.71 25.13 31.24
C ASP A 6 54.54 25.55 30.33
N THR A 7 54.60 26.77 29.82
CA THR A 7 53.66 27.30 28.81
C THR A 7 53.68 26.50 27.51
N ARG A 8 54.74 25.71 27.25
CA ARG A 8 54.80 24.74 26.16
C ARG A 8 53.72 23.68 26.25
N SER A 9 53.49 23.06 27.42
CA SER A 9 52.56 21.93 27.55
C SER A 9 51.11 22.28 27.15
N MET A 10 50.63 23.46 27.55
CA MET A 10 49.30 23.94 27.15
C MET A 10 49.24 24.37 25.68
N ALA A 11 50.33 24.89 25.12
CA ALA A 11 50.43 25.22 23.70
C ALA A 11 50.49 23.95 22.81
N ASP A 12 51.16 22.89 23.27
CA ASP A 12 51.23 21.61 22.57
C ASP A 12 49.87 20.88 22.64
N MET A 13 49.17 20.89 23.78
CA MET A 13 47.80 20.37 23.87
C MET A 13 46.81 21.12 22.97
N THR A 14 46.86 22.46 22.94
CA THR A 14 45.94 23.26 22.11
C THR A 14 46.29 23.21 20.63
N SER A 15 47.57 23.14 20.25
CA SER A 15 47.98 22.94 18.86
C SER A 15 47.66 21.54 18.36
N LEU A 16 47.78 20.49 19.18
CA LEU A 16 47.30 19.14 18.86
C LEU A 16 45.77 19.09 18.68
N GLN A 17 45.01 19.85 19.47
CA GLN A 17 43.56 19.99 19.25
C GLN A 17 43.26 20.76 17.95
N THR A 18 43.94 21.89 17.71
CA THR A 18 43.75 22.70 16.48
C THR A 18 44.08 21.90 15.22
N SER A 19 45.22 21.21 15.22
CA SER A 19 45.66 20.28 14.16
C SER A 19 44.60 19.21 13.84
N ARG A 20 43.98 18.61 14.86
CA ARG A 20 42.93 17.60 14.67
C ARG A 20 41.60 18.17 14.17
N PHE A 21 41.32 19.46 14.35
CA PHE A 21 40.18 20.12 13.72
C PHE A 21 40.46 20.59 12.28
N ASP A 22 41.69 21.04 11.99
CA ASP A 22 42.11 21.37 10.61
C ASP A 22 42.12 20.15 9.67
N ALA A 23 42.32 18.94 10.21
CA ALA A 23 42.17 17.70 9.45
C ALA A 23 40.76 17.48 8.83
N LEU A 24 39.75 18.24 9.29
CA LEU A 24 38.37 18.27 8.75
C LEU A 24 37.98 19.63 8.17
N HIS A 25 38.94 20.50 7.83
CA HIS A 25 38.74 21.67 6.99
C HIS A 25 39.15 21.40 5.53
N TYR A 26 38.54 22.14 4.61
CA TYR A 26 38.85 22.11 3.19
C TYR A 26 40.36 22.24 2.94
N SER A 27 40.86 21.41 2.03
CA SER A 27 42.25 21.45 1.56
C SER A 27 42.27 21.33 0.04
N PRO A 28 43.07 22.15 -0.67
CA PRO A 28 43.29 21.97 -2.11
C PRO A 28 44.31 20.85 -2.40
N ASP A 29 45.14 20.50 -1.41
CA ASP A 29 46.26 19.57 -1.56
C ASP A 29 45.82 18.12 -1.32
N PRO A 30 46.33 17.14 -2.10
CA PRO A 30 46.04 15.72 -1.88
C PRO A 30 46.42 15.21 -0.48
N ILE A 31 45.57 14.36 0.10
CA ILE A 31 45.91 13.66 1.36
C ILE A 31 46.91 12.52 1.10
N THR A 32 47.88 12.36 2.00
CA THR A 32 48.91 11.30 1.94
C THR A 32 48.53 10.02 2.68
N THR A 33 47.37 10.01 3.35
CA THR A 33 46.79 8.90 4.11
C THR A 33 45.29 9.16 4.28
N SER A 34 44.51 8.12 4.58
CA SER A 34 43.07 8.21 4.88
C SER A 34 42.76 9.08 6.11
N LEU A 35 41.56 9.66 6.16
CA LEU A 35 41.06 10.44 7.30
C LEU A 35 40.64 9.53 8.46
N LEU A 36 40.03 8.39 8.13
CA LEU A 36 39.73 7.30 9.06
C LEU A 36 40.89 6.31 9.15
N LYS A 37 40.94 5.55 10.25
CA LYS A 37 41.89 4.45 10.42
C LYS A 37 41.31 3.18 9.78
N LEU A 38 41.68 2.93 8.53
CA LEU A 38 41.27 1.76 7.75
C LEU A 38 42.10 0.52 8.13
N HIS A 39 41.60 -0.69 7.83
CA HIS A 39 42.27 -1.94 8.23
C HIS A 39 43.35 -2.46 7.27
N SER A 40 43.43 -1.94 6.04
CA SER A 40 44.38 -2.37 5.01
C SER A 40 45.11 -1.17 4.38
N GLU A 41 46.39 -1.35 4.04
CA GLU A 41 47.17 -0.38 3.27
C GLU A 41 46.59 -0.18 1.86
N GLU A 42 45.96 -1.22 1.29
CA GLU A 42 45.21 -1.17 0.03
C GLU A 42 44.01 -0.20 0.14
N SER A 43 43.19 -0.35 1.19
CA SER A 43 42.11 0.59 1.49
C SER A 43 42.62 2.02 1.71
N THR A 44 43.81 2.18 2.30
CA THR A 44 44.45 3.48 2.49
C THR A 44 44.93 4.10 1.17
N ALA A 45 45.42 3.31 0.21
CA ALA A 45 45.72 3.77 -1.14
C ALA A 45 44.44 4.18 -1.89
N HIS A 46 43.39 3.34 -1.86
CA HIS A 46 42.09 3.67 -2.46
C HIS A 46 41.51 4.96 -1.86
N ALA A 47 41.70 5.20 -0.56
CA ALA A 47 41.28 6.45 0.09
C ALA A 47 42.03 7.70 -0.41
N THR A 48 43.34 7.64 -0.66
CA THR A 48 44.08 8.79 -1.22
C THR A 48 43.73 9.01 -2.70
N GLU A 49 43.47 7.94 -3.45
CA GLU A 49 42.98 8.00 -4.84
C GLU A 49 41.57 8.59 -4.95
N MET A 50 40.63 8.17 -4.08
CA MET A 50 39.30 8.78 -3.97
C MET A 50 39.40 10.29 -3.68
N PHE A 51 40.28 10.72 -2.77
CA PHE A 51 40.45 12.15 -2.50
C PHE A 51 41.02 12.91 -3.70
N CYS A 52 41.95 12.30 -4.43
CA CYS A 52 42.46 12.87 -5.69
C CYS A 52 41.36 12.95 -6.77
N ALA A 53 40.44 11.99 -6.82
CA ALA A 53 39.28 12.02 -7.72
C ALA A 53 38.26 13.11 -7.32
N ILE A 54 38.02 13.31 -6.02
CA ILE A 54 37.23 14.44 -5.50
C ILE A 54 37.88 15.79 -5.88
N LEU A 55 39.19 15.95 -5.68
CA LEU A 55 39.90 17.17 -6.08
C LEU A 55 39.82 17.44 -7.58
N LYS A 56 40.01 16.41 -8.43
CA LYS A 56 39.81 16.51 -9.88
C LYS A 56 38.39 16.97 -10.23
N TYR A 57 37.37 16.37 -9.62
CA TYR A 57 35.97 16.77 -9.83
C TYR A 57 35.71 18.23 -9.41
N MET A 58 36.29 18.67 -8.29
CA MET A 58 36.17 20.07 -7.84
C MET A 58 36.88 21.06 -8.77
N ALA A 59 37.93 20.62 -9.48
CA ALA A 59 38.69 21.44 -10.43
C ALA A 59 38.02 21.63 -11.81
N ILE A 60 36.90 20.93 -12.09
CA ILE A 60 36.13 21.02 -13.35
C ILE A 60 35.66 22.47 -13.67
N GLY A 61 35.64 23.37 -12.68
CA GLY A 61 35.36 24.80 -12.88
C GLY A 61 36.53 25.64 -13.43
N VAL A 62 37.75 25.09 -13.50
CA VAL A 62 38.98 25.80 -13.93
C VAL A 62 39.55 25.22 -15.22
N GLU A 63 39.48 23.90 -15.41
CA GLU A 63 39.90 23.21 -16.63
C GLU A 63 38.70 22.49 -17.27
N HIS A 64 38.51 22.64 -18.59
CA HIS A 64 37.37 22.08 -19.33
C HIS A 64 37.51 20.56 -19.55
N LEU A 65 37.21 19.79 -18.51
CA LEU A 65 37.08 18.34 -18.57
C LEU A 65 35.74 17.95 -19.26
N PRO A 66 35.72 16.98 -20.20
CA PRO A 66 34.48 16.52 -20.84
C PRO A 66 33.49 15.89 -19.86
N GLY A 67 32.19 15.93 -20.19
CA GLY A 67 31.13 15.34 -19.36
C GLY A 67 31.34 13.85 -19.09
N ASP A 68 31.78 13.09 -20.10
CA ASP A 68 32.15 11.68 -20.04
C ASP A 68 33.13 11.40 -18.88
N GLN A 69 34.10 12.29 -18.67
CA GLN A 69 35.13 12.16 -17.63
C GLN A 69 34.63 12.62 -16.25
N GLN A 70 33.66 13.55 -16.20
CA GLN A 70 32.93 13.87 -14.97
C GLN A 70 32.11 12.66 -14.48
N VAL A 71 31.51 11.91 -15.41
CA VAL A 71 30.77 10.68 -15.12
C VAL A 71 31.71 9.53 -14.73
N GLU A 72 32.83 9.32 -15.43
CA GLU A 72 33.84 8.31 -15.10
C GLU A 72 34.35 8.46 -13.65
N ILE A 73 34.67 9.69 -13.23
CA ILE A 73 35.08 10.00 -11.85
C ILE A 73 33.98 9.64 -10.83
N LEU A 74 32.72 9.95 -11.13
CA LEU A 74 31.58 9.61 -10.29
C LEU A 74 31.37 8.10 -10.21
N GLU A 75 31.42 7.38 -11.33
CA GLU A 75 31.29 5.92 -11.36
C GLU A 75 32.39 5.22 -10.55
N GLY A 76 33.63 5.74 -10.58
CA GLY A 76 34.73 5.25 -9.74
C GLY A 76 34.48 5.47 -8.24
N LEU A 77 34.16 6.70 -7.83
CA LEU A 77 33.86 7.02 -6.41
C LEU A 77 32.68 6.21 -5.87
N LEU A 78 31.65 5.98 -6.68
CA LEU A 78 30.50 5.16 -6.32
C LEU A 78 30.85 3.67 -6.29
N HIS A 79 31.81 3.20 -7.09
CA HIS A 79 32.28 1.83 -7.03
C HIS A 79 32.93 1.50 -5.68
N GLU A 80 33.88 2.32 -5.23
CA GLU A 80 34.63 2.08 -3.99
C GLU A 80 33.72 2.02 -2.76
N GLY A 81 32.82 3.00 -2.60
CA GLY A 81 31.87 3.02 -1.49
C GLY A 81 30.78 1.94 -1.58
N LEU A 82 30.41 1.45 -2.77
CA LEU A 82 29.52 0.29 -2.89
C LEU A 82 30.25 -1.02 -2.53
N THR A 83 31.52 -1.16 -2.93
CA THR A 83 32.36 -2.34 -2.67
C THR A 83 32.75 -2.48 -1.20
N SER A 84 33.13 -1.39 -0.52
CA SER A 84 33.61 -1.42 0.87
C SER A 84 32.88 -0.41 1.77
N THR A 85 32.38 -0.89 2.91
CA THR A 85 31.77 -0.04 3.94
C THR A 85 32.76 0.90 4.61
N GLU A 86 34.04 0.52 4.69
CA GLU A 86 35.08 1.40 5.24
C GLU A 86 35.39 2.56 4.29
N LEU A 87 35.53 2.26 2.99
CA LEU A 87 35.74 3.28 1.95
C LEU A 87 34.51 4.20 1.80
N ARG A 88 33.30 3.69 2.06
CA ARG A 88 32.08 4.50 2.10
C ARG A 88 32.11 5.58 3.18
N ASP A 89 32.44 5.20 4.41
CA ASP A 89 32.49 6.16 5.52
C ASP A 89 33.66 7.13 5.36
N GLU A 90 34.81 6.67 4.84
CA GLU A 90 35.93 7.52 4.43
C GLU A 90 35.51 8.54 3.36
N LEU A 91 34.83 8.11 2.30
CA LEU A 91 34.29 8.98 1.24
C LEU A 91 33.35 10.04 1.82
N TYR A 92 32.46 9.67 2.74
CA TYR A 92 31.62 10.64 3.46
C TYR A 92 32.44 11.64 4.29
N MET A 93 33.48 11.20 4.99
CA MET A 93 34.35 12.09 5.76
C MET A 93 35.19 13.02 4.86
N GLN A 94 35.63 12.55 3.70
CA GLN A 94 36.33 13.36 2.69
C GLN A 94 35.41 14.43 2.09
N LEU A 95 34.16 14.10 1.77
CA LEU A 95 33.17 15.07 1.31
C LEU A 95 32.84 16.10 2.41
N ILE A 96 32.68 15.67 3.67
CA ILE A 96 32.51 16.57 4.81
C ILE A 96 33.70 17.53 4.96
N ARG A 97 34.94 17.04 4.83
CA ARG A 97 36.15 17.89 4.82
C ARG A 97 36.07 18.95 3.72
N GLN A 98 35.74 18.57 2.48
CA GLN A 98 35.73 19.49 1.34
C GLN A 98 34.53 20.45 1.29
N THR A 99 33.47 20.23 2.08
CA THR A 99 32.42 21.26 2.31
C THR A 99 32.85 22.34 3.33
N ARG A 100 33.67 21.98 4.33
CA ARG A 100 33.94 22.84 5.50
C ARG A 100 34.96 23.92 5.20
N ARG A 101 34.54 25.20 5.28
CA ARG A 101 35.37 26.39 5.02
C ARG A 101 35.97 26.46 3.60
N ASN A 102 35.42 25.71 2.63
CA ASN A 102 35.83 25.81 1.23
C ASN A 102 35.59 27.24 0.71
N PRO A 103 36.62 27.95 0.21
CA PRO A 103 36.53 29.38 -0.10
C PRO A 103 35.68 29.67 -1.34
N THR A 104 35.63 28.76 -2.31
CA THR A 104 35.00 29.00 -3.62
C THR A 104 33.52 28.61 -3.64
N VAL A 105 32.68 29.38 -4.33
CA VAL A 105 31.26 29.03 -4.55
C VAL A 105 31.15 27.77 -5.40
N GLU A 106 31.86 27.72 -6.53
CA GLU A 106 31.84 26.58 -7.45
C GLU A 106 32.43 25.31 -6.81
N GLY A 107 33.53 25.39 -6.07
CA GLY A 107 34.07 24.25 -5.34
C GLY A 107 33.10 23.74 -4.26
N ARG A 108 32.36 24.62 -3.55
CA ARG A 108 31.28 24.19 -2.66
C ARG A 108 30.18 23.48 -3.45
N ARG A 109 29.71 24.05 -4.56
CA ARG A 109 28.70 23.44 -5.44
C ARG A 109 29.11 22.04 -5.88
N ARG A 110 30.34 21.86 -6.39
CA ARG A 110 30.84 20.55 -6.88
C ARG A 110 30.92 19.48 -5.78
N VAL A 111 31.29 19.86 -4.55
CA VAL A 111 31.23 18.92 -3.42
C VAL A 111 29.79 18.53 -3.09
N TRP A 112 28.83 19.47 -3.15
CA TRP A 112 27.42 19.15 -2.91
C TRP A 112 26.76 18.37 -4.05
N GLU A 113 27.21 18.53 -5.30
CA GLU A 113 26.85 17.63 -6.42
C GLU A 113 27.29 16.19 -6.09
N LEU A 114 28.58 15.96 -5.79
CA LEU A 114 29.13 14.67 -5.35
C LEU A 114 28.35 14.07 -4.16
N PHE A 115 28.17 14.86 -3.09
CA PHE A 115 27.48 14.43 -1.87
C PHE A 115 26.05 14.00 -2.17
N SER A 116 25.33 14.71 -3.05
CA SER A 116 23.95 14.37 -3.42
C SER A 116 23.83 13.04 -4.15
N ILE A 117 24.80 12.67 -5.00
CA ILE A 117 24.81 11.41 -5.76
C ILE A 117 25.19 10.24 -4.84
N VAL A 118 26.22 10.42 -4.01
CA VAL A 118 26.63 9.43 -3.00
C VAL A 118 25.47 9.16 -2.02
N ALA A 119 24.82 10.21 -1.52
CA ALA A 119 23.63 10.12 -0.65
C ALA A 119 22.41 9.46 -1.32
N SER A 120 22.24 9.63 -2.63
CA SER A 120 21.19 8.94 -3.42
C SER A 120 21.50 7.47 -3.70
N THR A 121 22.77 7.06 -3.59
CA THR A 121 23.22 5.70 -3.94
C THR A 121 23.36 4.80 -2.71
N MET A 122 23.86 5.33 -1.60
CA MET A 122 24.19 4.53 -0.41
C MET A 122 24.21 5.37 0.87
N PRO A 123 23.58 4.92 1.97
CA PRO A 123 23.74 5.58 3.26
C PRO A 123 25.13 5.30 3.85
N PRO A 124 25.67 6.21 4.68
CA PRO A 124 26.80 5.92 5.56
C PRO A 124 26.46 4.78 6.54
N SER A 125 27.46 4.22 7.22
CA SER A 125 27.23 3.18 8.23
C SER A 125 26.46 3.71 9.45
N LYS A 126 25.99 2.77 10.29
CA LYS A 126 25.23 3.08 11.51
C LYS A 126 25.99 3.94 12.52
N GLU A 127 27.31 3.96 12.46
CA GLU A 127 28.16 4.77 13.34
C GLU A 127 28.28 6.21 12.82
N PHE A 128 28.42 6.39 11.50
CA PHE A 128 28.61 7.69 10.87
C PHE A 128 27.31 8.41 10.51
N VAL A 129 26.19 7.70 10.34
CA VAL A 129 24.92 8.28 9.86
C VAL A 129 24.41 9.45 10.69
N GLY A 130 24.60 9.45 12.01
CA GLY A 130 24.25 10.59 12.87
C GLY A 130 25.09 11.83 12.57
N LEU A 131 26.42 11.68 12.50
CA LEU A 131 27.37 12.75 12.21
C LEU A 131 27.17 13.33 10.79
N VAL A 132 26.98 12.45 9.80
CA VAL A 132 26.76 12.84 8.40
C VAL A 132 25.43 13.58 8.25
N SER A 133 24.35 13.04 8.84
CA SER A 133 23.01 13.66 8.75
C SER A 133 22.96 15.02 9.45
N GLU A 134 23.60 15.16 10.62
CA GLU A 134 23.65 16.43 11.35
C GLU A 134 24.47 17.47 10.58
N HIS A 135 25.63 17.10 10.02
CA HIS A 135 26.44 18.00 9.20
C HIS A 135 25.65 18.53 7.98
N VAL A 136 24.94 17.64 7.27
CA VAL A 136 24.08 18.04 6.15
C VAL A 136 22.87 18.86 6.61
N HIS A 137 22.28 18.54 7.76
CA HIS A 137 21.14 19.30 8.31
C HIS A 137 21.53 20.74 8.70
N VAL A 138 22.64 20.90 9.43
CA VAL A 138 23.19 22.22 9.79
C VAL A 138 23.52 23.04 8.55
N HIS A 139 24.12 22.44 7.51
CA HIS A 139 24.35 23.15 6.26
C HIS A 139 23.03 23.52 5.55
N SER A 140 22.06 22.61 5.46
CA SER A 140 20.76 22.87 4.80
C SER A 140 19.88 23.93 5.49
N THR A 141 20.14 24.23 6.77
CA THR A 141 19.38 25.22 7.55
C THR A 141 20.09 26.57 7.69
N GLN A 142 21.38 26.65 7.38
CA GLN A 142 22.11 27.91 7.27
C GLN A 142 21.68 28.69 6.02
N ARG A 143 21.67 30.02 6.15
CA ARG A 143 21.33 30.92 5.03
C ARG A 143 22.56 31.16 4.15
N HIS A 144 22.65 30.45 3.04
CA HIS A 144 23.71 30.65 2.04
C HIS A 144 23.39 31.77 1.07
N GLU A 145 24.43 32.27 0.41
CA GLU A 145 24.35 33.32 -0.61
C GLU A 145 23.89 32.77 -1.98
N ASP A 146 24.03 31.46 -2.21
CA ASP A 146 23.67 30.78 -3.45
C ASP A 146 22.49 29.81 -3.25
N ALA A 147 21.45 29.99 -4.06
CA ALA A 147 20.25 29.16 -4.07
C ALA A 147 20.50 27.76 -4.67
N ALA A 148 21.40 27.61 -5.66
CA ALA A 148 21.70 26.33 -6.30
C ALA A 148 22.43 25.39 -5.33
N VAL A 149 23.38 25.93 -4.56
CA VAL A 149 24.07 25.18 -3.48
C VAL A 149 23.09 24.80 -2.37
N SER A 150 22.15 25.69 -2.02
CA SER A 150 21.12 25.42 -1.01
C SER A 150 20.17 24.28 -1.42
N GLU A 151 19.76 24.24 -2.69
CA GLU A 151 18.94 23.16 -3.27
C GLU A 151 19.71 21.82 -3.27
N LEU A 152 21.00 21.81 -3.61
CA LEU A 152 21.83 20.59 -3.52
C LEU A 152 21.96 20.06 -2.09
N MET A 153 22.08 20.93 -1.08
CA MET A 153 22.06 20.53 0.34
C MET A 153 20.72 19.90 0.72
N PHE A 154 19.60 20.50 0.31
CA PHE A 154 18.25 19.98 0.59
C PHE A 154 18.01 18.62 -0.10
N ARG A 155 18.41 18.47 -1.37
CA ARG A 155 18.42 17.18 -2.08
C ARG A 155 19.26 16.14 -1.35
N THR A 156 20.48 16.48 -0.95
CA THR A 156 21.37 15.59 -0.17
C THR A 156 20.71 15.13 1.13
N LEU A 157 20.08 16.03 1.89
CA LEU A 157 19.39 15.70 3.14
C LEU A 157 18.22 14.73 2.92
N ASN A 158 17.44 14.94 1.86
CA ASN A 158 16.28 14.10 1.54
C ASN A 158 16.70 12.74 0.96
N ALA A 159 17.79 12.71 0.19
CA ALA A 159 18.42 11.49 -0.28
C ALA A 159 18.92 10.63 0.90
N LEU A 160 19.70 11.20 1.84
CA LEU A 160 20.14 10.52 3.06
C LEU A 160 18.96 9.94 3.85
N LYS A 161 17.89 10.72 4.08
CA LYS A 161 16.69 10.24 4.79
C LYS A 161 16.04 9.03 4.12
N ARG A 162 16.01 8.98 2.78
CA ARG A 162 15.45 7.85 2.02
C ARG A 162 16.40 6.66 2.03
N THR A 163 17.68 6.83 1.69
CA THR A 163 18.66 5.73 1.63
C THR A 163 19.01 5.17 3.01
N THR A 164 18.95 5.94 4.10
CA THR A 164 19.06 5.40 5.48
C THR A 164 17.88 4.49 5.86
N LYS A 165 16.68 4.73 5.32
CA LYS A 165 15.50 3.88 5.54
C LYS A 165 15.53 2.62 4.66
N THR A 166 15.86 2.77 3.39
CA THR A 166 15.75 1.73 2.36
C THR A 166 17.01 0.86 2.25
N GLY A 167 18.20 1.40 2.60
CA GLY A 167 19.49 0.75 2.42
C GLY A 167 20.26 1.25 1.18
N ALA A 168 21.44 0.67 0.96
CA ALA A 168 22.26 0.97 -0.22
C ALA A 168 21.71 0.30 -1.48
N ARG A 169 22.00 0.88 -2.65
CA ARG A 169 21.78 0.22 -3.94
C ARG A 169 22.65 -1.03 -4.09
N THR A 170 22.15 -1.98 -4.88
CA THR A 170 22.81 -3.25 -5.23
C THR A 170 23.58 -3.17 -6.54
N LYS A 171 23.28 -2.16 -7.38
CA LYS A 171 23.98 -1.86 -8.63
C LYS A 171 24.60 -0.46 -8.58
N ARG A 172 25.70 -0.27 -9.31
CA ARG A 172 26.24 1.07 -9.61
C ARG A 172 25.19 1.82 -10.46
N PRO A 173 24.90 3.11 -10.18
CA PRO A 173 24.14 3.94 -11.12
C PRO A 173 24.80 3.96 -12.49
N SER A 174 24.00 3.95 -13.55
CA SER A 174 24.48 4.13 -14.93
C SER A 174 24.82 5.59 -15.24
N SER A 175 25.58 5.81 -16.31
CA SER A 175 25.95 7.12 -16.83
C SER A 175 24.72 8.01 -17.10
N GLU A 176 23.65 7.45 -17.69
CA GLU A 176 22.36 8.12 -17.92
C GLU A 176 21.69 8.60 -16.62
N GLU A 177 21.74 7.79 -15.55
CA GLU A 177 21.23 8.17 -14.22
C GLU A 177 22.05 9.31 -13.59
N ILE A 178 23.37 9.26 -13.76
CA ILE A 178 24.32 10.27 -13.24
C ILE A 178 24.08 11.62 -13.93
N GLU A 179 24.01 11.64 -15.25
CA GLU A 179 23.71 12.85 -16.04
C GLU A 179 22.34 13.43 -15.67
N ALA A 180 21.30 12.60 -15.57
CA ALA A 180 19.96 13.04 -15.19
C ALA A 180 19.93 13.65 -13.78
N HIS A 181 20.57 13.01 -12.78
CA HIS A 181 20.62 13.54 -11.42
C HIS A 181 21.41 14.85 -11.35
N LEU A 182 22.54 14.98 -12.07
CA LEU A 182 23.32 16.22 -12.19
C LEU A 182 22.52 17.35 -12.84
N ALA A 183 21.75 17.04 -13.89
CA ALA A 183 20.83 17.99 -14.54
C ALA A 183 19.58 18.31 -13.70
N GLY A 184 19.31 17.55 -12.62
CA GLY A 184 18.11 17.67 -11.81
C GLY A 184 16.85 17.17 -12.50
N GLN A 185 16.98 16.24 -13.45
CA GLN A 185 15.91 15.66 -14.26
C GLN A 185 15.50 14.27 -13.73
N THR A 186 14.28 13.87 -14.05
CA THR A 186 13.79 12.49 -13.92
C THR A 186 14.14 11.68 -15.17
N LEU A 187 14.40 10.39 -15.00
CA LEU A 187 14.35 9.43 -16.10
C LEU A 187 12.92 8.88 -16.22
N SER A 188 12.52 8.42 -17.40
CA SER A 188 11.23 7.72 -17.57
C SER A 188 11.42 6.27 -18.04
N CYS A 189 10.48 5.41 -17.66
CA CYS A 189 10.43 4.02 -18.10
C CYS A 189 8.98 3.57 -18.34
N VAL A 190 8.80 2.51 -19.12
CA VAL A 190 7.47 2.02 -19.52
C VAL A 190 7.07 0.84 -18.65
N VAL A 191 5.96 1.00 -17.91
CA VAL A 191 5.35 -0.09 -17.12
C VAL A 191 4.11 -0.59 -17.84
N PHE A 192 4.10 -1.89 -18.17
CA PHE A 192 3.00 -2.53 -18.86
C PHE A 192 1.87 -2.94 -17.91
N LEU A 193 0.67 -3.03 -18.46
CA LEU A 193 -0.51 -3.61 -17.84
C LEU A 193 -0.86 -4.94 -18.53
N LEU A 194 -1.78 -5.71 -17.96
CA LEU A 194 -2.12 -7.07 -18.44
C LEU A 194 -2.94 -7.08 -19.75
N ASP A 195 -3.41 -5.93 -20.21
CA ASP A 195 -4.08 -5.69 -21.49
C ASP A 195 -3.09 -5.26 -22.61
N ASP A 196 -1.78 -5.44 -22.38
CA ASP A 196 -0.65 -4.95 -23.20
C ASP A 196 -0.62 -3.40 -23.38
N THR A 197 -1.49 -2.64 -22.70
CA THR A 197 -1.32 -1.18 -22.57
C THR A 197 -0.18 -0.85 -21.60
N PHE A 198 0.18 0.43 -21.50
CA PHE A 198 1.29 0.88 -20.67
C PHE A 198 1.08 2.30 -20.14
N GLU A 199 1.68 2.57 -18.99
CA GLU A 199 1.83 3.90 -18.41
C GLU A 199 3.33 4.25 -18.39
N GLU A 200 3.64 5.54 -18.44
CA GLU A 200 5.00 6.06 -18.30
C GLU A 200 5.26 6.40 -16.82
N LEU A 201 6.37 5.89 -16.28
CA LEU A 201 6.78 6.06 -14.89
C LEU A 201 8.06 6.91 -14.84
N GLU A 202 7.97 8.06 -14.18
CA GLU A 202 9.14 8.88 -13.84
C GLU A 202 9.85 8.34 -12.58
N PHE A 203 11.17 8.29 -12.64
CA PHE A 203 12.02 7.81 -11.55
C PHE A 203 13.35 8.57 -11.44
N THR A 204 13.92 8.54 -10.23
CA THR A 204 15.27 9.01 -9.91
C THR A 204 16.10 7.85 -9.36
N MET A 205 17.42 8.06 -9.17
CA MET A 205 18.35 7.06 -8.59
C MET A 205 17.85 6.37 -7.32
N ASN A 206 17.00 7.06 -6.54
CA ASN A 206 16.53 6.65 -5.22
C ASN A 206 15.01 6.36 -5.18
N THR A 207 14.31 6.29 -6.31
CA THR A 207 12.90 5.87 -6.38
C THR A 207 12.75 4.37 -6.11
N THR A 208 11.93 4.00 -5.13
CA THR A 208 11.60 2.60 -4.82
C THR A 208 10.43 2.08 -5.65
N VAL A 209 10.30 0.75 -5.74
CA VAL A 209 9.14 0.05 -6.33
C VAL A 209 7.82 0.47 -5.66
N GLN A 210 7.82 0.72 -4.34
CA GLN A 210 6.65 1.24 -3.65
C GLN A 210 6.26 2.65 -4.10
N GLU A 211 7.22 3.58 -4.13
CA GLU A 211 6.97 4.96 -4.58
C GLU A 211 6.50 4.99 -6.06
N ALA A 212 7.02 4.08 -6.89
CA ALA A 212 6.56 3.88 -8.26
C ALA A 212 5.12 3.35 -8.36
N LEU A 213 4.71 2.41 -7.49
CA LEU A 213 3.33 1.92 -7.43
C LEU A 213 2.34 3.01 -7.02
N ASP A 214 2.72 3.86 -6.07
CA ASP A 214 1.88 4.97 -5.63
C ASP A 214 1.76 6.07 -6.72
N GLN A 215 2.80 6.30 -7.54
CA GLN A 215 2.70 7.12 -8.75
C GLN A 215 1.77 6.51 -9.82
N LEU A 216 1.99 5.24 -10.20
CA LEU A 216 1.24 4.55 -11.26
C LEU A 216 -0.25 4.44 -10.91
N SER A 217 -0.57 4.11 -9.66
CA SER A 217 -1.94 4.01 -9.18
C SER A 217 -2.64 5.38 -9.10
N ALA A 218 -1.91 6.48 -8.89
CA ALA A 218 -2.43 7.83 -9.01
C ALA A 218 -2.77 8.22 -10.47
N SER A 219 -1.90 7.91 -11.45
CA SER A 219 -2.21 8.12 -12.89
C SER A 219 -3.41 7.29 -13.34
N LEU A 220 -3.43 6.02 -12.93
CA LEU A 220 -4.52 5.10 -13.23
C LEU A 220 -5.81 5.38 -12.44
N LYS A 221 -5.73 6.15 -11.35
CA LYS A 221 -6.84 6.49 -10.45
C LYS A 221 -7.47 5.24 -9.80
N LEU A 222 -6.62 4.39 -9.22
CA LEU A 222 -7.01 3.16 -8.53
C LEU A 222 -7.18 3.43 -7.02
N PRO A 223 -8.23 2.91 -6.35
CA PRO A 223 -8.55 3.28 -4.96
C PRO A 223 -7.72 2.54 -3.90
N ALA A 224 -7.07 1.43 -4.26
CA ALA A 224 -6.45 0.49 -3.32
C ALA A 224 -5.04 0.10 -3.78
N THR A 225 -4.06 1.00 -3.58
CA THR A 225 -2.68 0.86 -4.12
C THR A 225 -1.94 -0.33 -3.52
N ALA A 226 -2.07 -0.55 -2.21
CA ALA A 226 -1.30 -1.54 -1.43
C ALA A 226 -1.48 -3.02 -1.84
N ASP A 227 -2.53 -3.35 -2.60
CA ASP A 227 -2.75 -4.71 -3.09
C ASP A 227 -2.13 -4.93 -4.49
N PHE A 228 -1.71 -3.87 -5.19
CA PHE A 228 -0.97 -3.96 -6.45
C PHE A 228 0.53 -4.11 -6.20
N SER A 229 1.24 -4.70 -7.14
CA SER A 229 2.71 -4.81 -7.08
C SER A 229 3.32 -4.82 -8.49
N LEU A 230 4.59 -4.44 -8.60
CA LEU A 230 5.35 -4.58 -9.84
C LEU A 230 5.96 -5.98 -9.93
N PHE A 231 6.01 -6.50 -11.15
CA PHE A 231 6.60 -7.79 -11.48
C PHE A 231 7.55 -7.64 -12.65
N GLU A 232 8.65 -8.37 -12.62
CA GLU A 232 9.40 -8.69 -13.84
C GLU A 232 8.60 -9.72 -14.65
N CYS A 233 8.21 -9.34 -15.86
CA CYS A 233 7.66 -10.23 -16.88
C CYS A 233 8.80 -10.62 -17.84
N ARG A 234 9.43 -11.78 -17.61
CA ARG A 234 10.51 -12.33 -18.44
C ARG A 234 9.93 -13.25 -19.50
N ARG A 235 10.10 -12.91 -20.78
CA ARG A 235 9.79 -13.80 -21.92
C ARG A 235 11.03 -14.60 -22.27
N LEU A 236 10.95 -15.92 -22.17
CA LEU A 236 12.09 -16.83 -22.41
C LEU A 236 12.20 -17.21 -23.91
N PRO A 237 13.42 -17.46 -24.43
CA PRO A 237 13.60 -17.97 -25.78
C PRO A 237 12.88 -19.31 -26.01
N LYS A 238 12.09 -19.40 -27.09
CA LYS A 238 11.31 -20.61 -27.40
C LYS A 238 12.24 -21.78 -27.72
N GLY A 239 12.21 -22.81 -26.86
CA GLY A 239 12.83 -24.10 -27.12
C GLY A 239 13.44 -24.82 -25.91
N GLN A 240 13.73 -24.14 -24.80
CA GLN A 240 14.55 -24.73 -23.73
C GLN A 240 13.82 -25.42 -22.56
N HIS A 241 12.53 -25.15 -22.27
CA HIS A 241 11.88 -25.66 -21.04
C HIS A 241 10.40 -26.04 -21.19
N ARG A 242 9.95 -27.01 -20.37
CA ARG A 242 8.53 -27.41 -20.21
C ARG A 242 7.78 -26.50 -19.21
N GLN A 243 8.06 -25.21 -19.22
CA GLN A 243 7.44 -24.17 -18.38
C GLN A 243 6.77 -23.13 -19.32
N PRO A 244 5.83 -22.29 -18.86
CA PRO A 244 5.24 -21.26 -19.71
C PRO A 244 6.30 -20.36 -20.35
N ASP A 245 6.06 -19.92 -21.59
CA ASP A 245 6.91 -18.98 -22.37
C ASP A 245 7.19 -17.65 -21.63
N VAL A 246 6.40 -17.34 -20.58
CA VAL A 246 6.43 -16.11 -19.78
C VAL A 246 6.51 -16.47 -18.30
N GLN A 247 7.49 -15.90 -17.60
CA GLN A 247 7.64 -15.97 -16.14
C GLN A 247 7.34 -14.61 -15.51
N HIS A 248 6.55 -14.61 -14.44
CA HIS A 248 6.27 -13.42 -13.62
C HIS A 248 6.97 -13.55 -12.26
N ARG A 249 7.95 -12.69 -11.98
CA ARG A 249 8.67 -12.61 -10.69
C ARG A 249 8.25 -11.34 -9.95
N LEU A 250 7.84 -11.46 -8.68
CA LEU A 250 7.52 -10.29 -7.85
C LEU A 250 8.78 -9.45 -7.62
N LEU A 251 8.61 -8.13 -7.56
CA LEU A 251 9.65 -7.19 -7.12
C LEU A 251 9.30 -6.71 -5.70
N ASP A 252 10.32 -6.61 -4.84
CA ASP A 252 10.18 -6.09 -3.48
C ASP A 252 9.84 -4.59 -3.52
N SER A 253 8.89 -4.16 -2.67
CA SER A 253 8.51 -2.76 -2.45
C SER A 253 9.69 -1.84 -2.12
N ASP A 254 10.71 -2.35 -1.42
CA ASP A 254 11.87 -1.57 -0.99
C ASP A 254 13.02 -1.55 -2.03
N TRP A 255 12.93 -2.31 -3.14
CA TRP A 255 13.96 -2.26 -4.19
C TRP A 255 13.90 -0.95 -4.99
N TYR A 256 15.06 -0.50 -5.47
CA TYR A 256 15.17 0.66 -6.35
C TYR A 256 14.81 0.32 -7.81
N VAL A 257 14.00 1.16 -8.45
CA VAL A 257 13.54 0.93 -9.84
C VAL A 257 14.72 0.87 -10.82
N ALA A 258 15.73 1.72 -10.62
CA ALA A 258 16.95 1.76 -11.44
C ALA A 258 17.74 0.43 -11.40
N ASP A 259 17.90 -0.19 -10.22
CA ASP A 259 18.58 -1.49 -10.07
C ASP A 259 17.82 -2.61 -10.80
N VAL A 260 16.48 -2.58 -10.78
CA VAL A 260 15.63 -3.52 -11.52
C VAL A 260 15.83 -3.35 -13.02
N LEU A 261 15.76 -2.12 -13.54
CA LEU A 261 15.97 -1.82 -14.96
C LEU A 261 17.38 -2.21 -15.43
N HIS A 262 18.41 -1.94 -14.64
CA HIS A 262 19.78 -2.38 -14.89
C HIS A 262 19.87 -3.91 -15.02
N SER A 263 19.20 -4.66 -14.13
CA SER A 263 19.17 -6.12 -14.19
C SER A 263 18.49 -6.67 -15.46
N PHE A 264 17.54 -5.93 -16.05
CA PHE A 264 16.90 -6.30 -17.32
C PHE A 264 17.86 -6.08 -18.50
N GLY A 265 18.71 -5.04 -18.43
CA GLY A 265 19.81 -4.82 -19.38
C GLY A 265 20.82 -5.97 -19.36
N GLU A 266 21.27 -6.39 -18.17
CA GLU A 266 22.16 -7.55 -18.01
C GLU A 266 21.52 -8.85 -18.55
N ALA A 267 20.25 -9.11 -18.22
CA ALA A 267 19.54 -10.32 -18.66
C ALA A 267 19.35 -10.36 -20.19
N LYS A 268 19.02 -9.22 -20.81
CA LYS A 268 18.94 -9.07 -22.26
C LYS A 268 20.28 -9.34 -22.94
N SER A 269 21.39 -8.88 -22.33
CA SER A 269 22.74 -9.09 -22.88
C SER A 269 23.25 -10.52 -22.70
N ARG A 270 23.01 -11.17 -21.55
CA ARG A 270 23.57 -12.49 -21.22
C ARG A 270 22.69 -13.67 -21.67
N GLU A 271 21.36 -13.54 -21.56
CA GLU A 271 20.41 -14.63 -21.81
C GLU A 271 19.60 -14.44 -23.11
N GLY A 272 19.68 -13.26 -23.74
CA GLY A 272 18.73 -12.86 -24.80
C GLY A 272 17.29 -12.71 -24.29
N ALA A 273 17.08 -12.68 -22.97
CA ALA A 273 15.78 -12.65 -22.35
C ALA A 273 15.16 -11.25 -22.43
N HIS A 274 13.89 -11.18 -22.82
CA HIS A 274 13.16 -9.91 -22.84
C HIS A 274 12.33 -9.76 -21.56
N SER A 275 12.88 -9.02 -20.59
CA SER A 275 12.19 -8.62 -19.37
C SER A 275 11.46 -7.28 -19.54
N LYS A 276 10.28 -7.17 -18.94
CA LYS A 276 9.44 -5.96 -18.86
C LYS A 276 9.00 -5.70 -17.43
N LEU A 277 8.77 -4.44 -17.05
CA LEU A 277 7.97 -4.11 -15.86
C LEU A 277 6.49 -4.35 -16.17
N LEU A 278 5.79 -5.04 -15.27
CA LEU A 278 4.36 -5.34 -15.35
C LEU A 278 3.69 -5.00 -14.01
N MET A 279 2.69 -4.11 -14.00
CA MET A 279 1.85 -3.92 -12.82
C MET A 279 0.65 -4.86 -12.86
N LYS A 280 0.38 -5.55 -11.74
CA LYS A 280 -0.83 -6.36 -11.55
C LYS A 280 -1.23 -6.41 -10.07
N LYS A 281 -2.45 -6.87 -9.76
CA LYS A 281 -2.87 -7.09 -8.37
C LYS A 281 -2.21 -8.35 -7.81
N ARG A 282 -1.65 -8.27 -6.60
CA ARG A 282 -0.90 -9.36 -5.94
C ARG A 282 -1.82 -10.29 -5.14
N ILE A 283 -2.81 -9.72 -4.44
CA ILE A 283 -3.78 -10.43 -3.58
C ILE A 283 -5.16 -9.83 -3.85
N PHE A 284 -6.19 -10.65 -4.02
CA PHE A 284 -7.58 -10.21 -4.21
C PHE A 284 -8.36 -10.30 -2.89
N ARG A 285 -8.77 -9.16 -2.34
CA ARG A 285 -9.36 -9.04 -1.00
C ARG A 285 -10.88 -8.95 -1.08
N LYS A 286 -11.56 -9.28 0.02
CA LYS A 286 -13.04 -9.21 0.05
C LYS A 286 -13.58 -7.78 -0.12
N ALA A 287 -12.77 -6.76 0.20
CA ALA A 287 -13.12 -5.36 -0.05
C ALA A 287 -13.27 -5.04 -1.55
N ASP A 288 -12.56 -5.74 -2.44
CA ASP A 288 -12.59 -5.51 -3.88
C ASP A 288 -13.96 -5.76 -4.51
N GLU A 289 -14.77 -6.64 -3.90
CA GLU A 289 -16.12 -7.00 -4.38
C GLU A 289 -17.10 -5.79 -4.38
N GLY A 290 -16.76 -4.71 -3.67
CA GLY A 290 -17.50 -3.45 -3.64
C GLY A 290 -16.93 -2.34 -4.54
N ILE A 291 -15.80 -2.55 -5.21
CA ILE A 291 -15.14 -1.54 -6.05
C ILE A 291 -15.76 -1.54 -7.44
N MET A 292 -16.18 -0.36 -7.91
CA MET A 292 -17.03 -0.22 -9.10
C MET A 292 -16.45 0.73 -10.17
N GLU A 293 -15.22 1.27 -10.00
CA GLU A 293 -14.63 2.12 -11.03
C GLU A 293 -14.30 1.32 -12.31
N PRO A 294 -14.69 1.76 -13.52
CA PRO A 294 -14.50 0.99 -14.75
C PRO A 294 -13.05 0.58 -15.04
N ARG A 295 -12.06 1.42 -14.71
CA ARG A 295 -10.63 1.08 -14.86
C ARG A 295 -10.23 -0.09 -13.95
N PHE A 296 -10.66 -0.09 -12.69
CA PHE A 296 -10.39 -1.19 -11.76
C PHE A 296 -11.07 -2.48 -12.22
N VAL A 297 -12.38 -2.41 -12.51
CA VAL A 297 -13.17 -3.56 -12.99
C VAL A 297 -12.57 -4.16 -14.28
N HIS A 298 -12.09 -3.33 -15.21
CA HIS A 298 -11.43 -3.80 -16.43
C HIS A 298 -10.12 -4.53 -16.14
N LEU A 299 -9.21 -3.95 -15.34
CA LEU A 299 -7.93 -4.59 -14.99
C LEU A 299 -8.14 -5.90 -14.22
N MET A 300 -9.12 -5.95 -13.30
CA MET A 300 -9.45 -7.18 -12.57
C MET A 300 -10.04 -8.24 -13.50
N TYR A 301 -10.90 -7.85 -14.45
CA TYR A 301 -11.43 -8.75 -15.47
C TYR A 301 -10.32 -9.38 -16.32
N ILE A 302 -9.40 -8.57 -16.89
CA ILE A 302 -8.28 -9.07 -17.71
C ILE A 302 -7.36 -9.99 -16.90
N GLN A 303 -7.03 -9.63 -15.65
CA GLN A 303 -6.20 -10.49 -14.81
C GLN A 303 -6.89 -11.83 -14.47
N MET A 304 -8.17 -11.82 -14.13
CA MET A 304 -8.93 -13.04 -13.84
C MET A 304 -9.15 -13.89 -15.09
N GLN A 305 -9.32 -13.27 -16.26
CA GLN A 305 -9.39 -13.95 -17.56
C GLN A 305 -8.07 -14.67 -17.86
N TYR A 306 -6.91 -14.00 -17.68
CA TYR A 306 -5.60 -14.62 -17.88
C TYR A 306 -5.39 -15.87 -16.99
N GLU A 307 -5.67 -15.76 -15.68
CA GLU A 307 -5.56 -16.89 -14.74
C GLU A 307 -6.56 -18.02 -15.08
N TYR A 308 -7.78 -17.68 -15.52
CA TYR A 308 -8.78 -18.64 -15.98
C TYR A 308 -8.32 -19.40 -17.23
N LEU A 309 -7.81 -18.73 -18.26
CA LEU A 309 -7.41 -19.34 -19.53
C LEU A 309 -6.14 -20.21 -19.43
N LEU A 310 -5.28 -19.97 -18.42
CA LEU A 310 -4.23 -20.93 -18.04
C LEU A 310 -4.80 -22.27 -17.50
N GLY A 311 -6.09 -22.29 -17.13
CA GLY A 311 -6.74 -23.41 -16.47
C GLY A 311 -6.35 -23.54 -15.00
N ASN A 312 -6.15 -22.40 -14.32
CA ASN A 312 -5.70 -22.38 -12.93
C ASN A 312 -6.83 -22.67 -11.93
N TYR A 313 -8.08 -22.38 -12.32
CA TYR A 313 -9.30 -22.73 -11.59
C TYR A 313 -9.94 -24.00 -12.17
N PRO A 314 -10.24 -25.04 -11.36
CA PRO A 314 -11.05 -26.17 -11.81
C PRO A 314 -12.54 -25.77 -11.85
N VAL A 315 -13.04 -25.49 -13.05
CA VAL A 315 -14.41 -24.99 -13.30
C VAL A 315 -15.29 -26.08 -13.93
N ALA A 316 -16.59 -26.06 -13.62
CA ALA A 316 -17.59 -26.96 -14.22
C ALA A 316 -17.84 -26.65 -15.70
N VAL A 317 -18.56 -27.53 -16.40
CA VAL A 317 -18.87 -27.36 -17.83
C VAL A 317 -19.88 -26.22 -18.02
N GLU A 318 -20.87 -26.17 -17.15
CA GLU A 318 -21.98 -25.24 -17.12
C GLU A 318 -21.50 -23.81 -16.80
N ASP A 319 -20.60 -23.70 -15.82
CA ASP A 319 -19.94 -22.45 -15.43
C ASP A 319 -19.01 -21.95 -16.54
N ALA A 320 -18.24 -22.85 -17.17
CA ALA A 320 -17.37 -22.47 -18.29
C ALA A 320 -18.17 -21.95 -19.49
N ALA A 321 -19.36 -22.50 -19.77
CA ALA A 321 -20.25 -21.97 -20.79
C ALA A 321 -20.77 -20.55 -20.42
N GLN A 322 -21.05 -20.28 -19.14
CA GLN A 322 -21.46 -18.96 -18.66
C GLN A 322 -20.31 -17.94 -18.70
N LEU A 323 -19.11 -18.32 -18.26
CA LEU A 323 -17.92 -17.48 -18.32
C LEU A 323 -17.49 -17.18 -19.78
N CYS A 324 -17.66 -18.13 -20.70
CA CYS A 324 -17.44 -17.90 -22.13
C CYS A 324 -18.46 -16.88 -22.69
N ALA A 325 -19.76 -17.04 -22.42
CA ALA A 325 -20.78 -16.10 -22.86
C ALA A 325 -20.59 -14.68 -22.30
N LEU A 326 -20.14 -14.56 -21.03
CA LEU A 326 -19.79 -13.28 -20.42
C LEU A 326 -18.57 -12.61 -21.07
N GLN A 327 -17.52 -13.37 -21.44
CA GLN A 327 -16.37 -12.82 -22.18
C GLN A 327 -16.78 -12.30 -23.56
N ILE A 328 -17.63 -13.04 -24.29
CA ILE A 328 -18.15 -12.61 -25.60
C ILE A 328 -18.91 -11.27 -25.51
N GLN A 329 -19.71 -11.06 -24.45
CA GLN A 329 -20.41 -9.79 -24.21
C GLN A 329 -19.51 -8.66 -23.66
N ALA A 330 -18.43 -9.00 -22.95
CA ALA A 330 -17.46 -8.05 -22.39
C ALA A 330 -16.48 -7.48 -23.43
N GLU A 331 -16.14 -8.25 -24.46
CA GLU A 331 -15.23 -7.85 -25.54
C GLU A 331 -15.99 -7.40 -26.80
N GLY A 332 -16.98 -8.17 -27.24
CA GLY A 332 -17.70 -7.96 -28.50
C GLY A 332 -18.46 -6.64 -28.59
N ASP A 333 -18.55 -6.07 -29.79
CA ASP A 333 -19.48 -4.97 -30.05
C ASP A 333 -20.89 -5.52 -30.27
N THR A 334 -21.85 -4.97 -29.53
CA THR A 334 -23.22 -5.47 -29.28
C THR A 334 -24.15 -5.44 -30.51
N ARG A 335 -23.59 -5.46 -31.73
CA ARG A 335 -24.29 -5.32 -33.02
C ARG A 335 -23.72 -6.20 -34.14
N ALA A 336 -22.64 -6.94 -33.91
CA ALA A 336 -22.01 -7.75 -34.97
C ALA A 336 -21.28 -8.99 -34.42
N GLN A 337 -22.04 -10.04 -34.09
CA GLN A 337 -21.52 -11.40 -33.90
C GLN A 337 -22.26 -12.36 -34.85
N LYS A 338 -21.53 -12.89 -35.82
CA LYS A 338 -21.99 -14.01 -36.68
C LYS A 338 -21.74 -15.33 -35.96
N GLU A 339 -22.36 -16.39 -36.48
CA GLU A 339 -22.18 -17.76 -36.02
C GLU A 339 -20.70 -18.23 -36.04
N THR A 340 -19.91 -17.71 -36.99
CA THR A 340 -18.44 -17.89 -37.06
C THR A 340 -17.69 -17.31 -35.86
N ASP A 341 -18.19 -16.22 -35.30
CA ASP A 341 -17.44 -15.38 -34.37
C ASP A 341 -17.58 -15.94 -32.96
N ILE A 342 -18.78 -16.45 -32.63
CA ILE A 342 -19.05 -17.27 -31.44
C ILE A 342 -18.22 -18.57 -31.47
N ALA A 343 -18.10 -19.22 -32.63
CA ALA A 343 -17.30 -20.45 -32.77
C ALA A 343 -15.79 -20.21 -32.54
N GLN A 344 -15.24 -19.09 -33.01
CA GLN A 344 -13.85 -18.70 -32.73
C GLN A 344 -13.65 -18.30 -31.27
N ALA A 345 -14.59 -17.54 -30.70
CA ALA A 345 -14.57 -17.16 -29.30
C ALA A 345 -14.57 -18.36 -28.34
N ILE A 346 -15.32 -19.43 -28.67
CA ILE A 346 -15.33 -20.68 -27.88
C ILE A 346 -13.96 -21.37 -27.86
N ASP A 347 -13.21 -21.35 -28.97
CA ASP A 347 -11.86 -21.92 -29.05
C ASP A 347 -10.79 -21.07 -28.34
N LEU A 348 -11.10 -19.80 -28.03
CA LEU A 348 -10.21 -18.85 -27.33
C LEU A 348 -10.52 -18.74 -25.83
N TYR A 349 -11.80 -18.63 -25.47
CA TYR A 349 -12.26 -18.28 -24.12
C TYR A 349 -12.54 -19.47 -23.19
N ILE A 350 -12.41 -20.72 -23.67
CA ILE A 350 -12.59 -21.93 -22.85
C ILE A 350 -11.24 -22.61 -22.58
N PRO A 351 -10.84 -22.84 -21.31
CA PRO A 351 -9.60 -23.54 -20.99
C PRO A 351 -9.56 -24.95 -21.58
N LYS A 352 -8.42 -25.32 -22.17
CA LYS A 352 -8.24 -26.57 -22.95
C LYS A 352 -8.58 -27.84 -22.15
N GLN A 353 -8.39 -27.80 -20.83
CA GLN A 353 -8.70 -28.85 -19.87
C GLN A 353 -10.20 -29.08 -19.67
N VAL A 354 -11.03 -28.06 -19.93
CA VAL A 354 -12.50 -28.12 -19.86
C VAL A 354 -13.08 -28.35 -21.26
N PHE A 355 -12.55 -27.65 -22.27
CA PHE A 355 -12.98 -27.75 -23.67
C PHE A 355 -13.08 -29.20 -24.17
N SER A 356 -12.06 -30.02 -23.85
CA SER A 356 -11.97 -31.44 -24.24
C SER A 356 -13.01 -32.37 -23.60
N LYS A 357 -13.81 -31.91 -22.62
CA LYS A 357 -14.85 -32.72 -21.97
C LYS A 357 -16.15 -32.85 -22.79
N CYS A 358 -16.38 -31.95 -23.75
CA CYS A 358 -17.64 -31.87 -24.51
C CYS A 358 -17.40 -31.60 -26.00
N SER A 359 -18.41 -31.86 -26.85
CA SER A 359 -18.30 -31.59 -28.29
C SER A 359 -18.41 -30.10 -28.61
N LYS A 360 -17.76 -29.65 -29.70
CA LYS A 360 -17.89 -28.26 -30.20
C LYS A 360 -19.35 -27.84 -30.44
N GLN A 361 -20.21 -28.76 -30.88
CA GLN A 361 -21.65 -28.51 -31.09
C GLN A 361 -22.40 -28.26 -29.77
N TYR A 362 -22.07 -29.00 -28.71
CA TYR A 362 -22.62 -28.76 -27.38
C TYR A 362 -22.18 -27.39 -26.87
N TRP A 363 -20.87 -27.09 -26.89
CA TRP A 363 -20.34 -25.79 -26.49
C TRP A 363 -21.01 -24.63 -27.23
N TYR A 364 -21.15 -24.74 -28.56
CA TYR A 364 -21.82 -23.72 -29.37
C TYR A 364 -23.25 -23.44 -28.90
N ARG A 365 -24.06 -24.50 -28.71
CA ARG A 365 -25.46 -24.34 -28.25
C ARG A 365 -25.53 -23.70 -26.86
N GLU A 366 -24.75 -24.22 -25.91
CA GLU A 366 -24.79 -23.78 -24.51
C GLU A 366 -24.31 -22.34 -24.31
N VAL A 367 -23.25 -21.94 -25.01
CA VAL A 367 -22.71 -20.58 -24.98
C VAL A 367 -23.65 -19.61 -25.71
N ARG A 368 -24.18 -20.00 -26.87
CA ARG A 368 -25.13 -19.16 -27.62
C ARG A 368 -26.39 -18.85 -26.82
N GLN A 369 -27.01 -19.85 -26.19
CA GLN A 369 -28.22 -19.66 -25.38
C GLN A 369 -27.97 -18.68 -24.20
N ARG A 370 -26.82 -18.80 -23.53
CA ARG A 370 -26.42 -17.90 -22.44
C ARG A 370 -26.10 -16.49 -22.95
N HIS A 371 -25.47 -16.37 -24.11
CA HIS A 371 -25.17 -15.07 -24.74
C HIS A 371 -26.44 -14.35 -25.20
N GLU A 372 -27.41 -15.04 -25.81
CA GLU A 372 -28.71 -14.47 -26.18
C GLU A 372 -29.45 -13.90 -24.95
N ALA A 373 -29.36 -14.57 -23.78
CA ALA A 373 -29.88 -14.07 -22.50
C ALA A 373 -29.10 -12.88 -21.90
N LEU A 374 -27.82 -12.71 -22.26
CA LEU A 374 -26.97 -11.59 -21.82
C LEU A 374 -27.07 -10.34 -22.72
N SER A 375 -27.90 -10.37 -23.77
CA SER A 375 -28.01 -9.32 -24.80
C SER A 375 -28.33 -7.90 -24.30
N GLN A 376 -28.82 -7.73 -23.07
CA GLN A 376 -29.10 -6.42 -22.45
C GLN A 376 -27.97 -5.88 -21.53
N PHE A 377 -26.92 -6.67 -21.26
CA PHE A 377 -25.84 -6.27 -20.36
C PHE A 377 -24.88 -5.28 -21.05
N SER A 378 -24.39 -4.27 -20.32
CA SER A 378 -23.26 -3.47 -20.81
C SER A 378 -21.95 -4.30 -20.76
N LYS A 379 -20.91 -3.83 -21.46
CA LYS A 379 -19.58 -4.48 -21.39
C LYS A 379 -19.04 -4.53 -19.96
N ASP A 380 -19.26 -3.48 -19.17
CA ASP A 380 -18.78 -3.40 -17.80
C ASP A 380 -19.64 -4.22 -16.82
N ASP A 381 -20.95 -4.33 -17.05
CA ASP A 381 -21.79 -5.30 -16.31
C ASP A 381 -21.36 -6.74 -16.59
N ALA A 382 -21.02 -7.08 -17.84
CA ALA A 382 -20.53 -8.41 -18.21
C ALA A 382 -19.18 -8.73 -17.55
N ARG A 383 -18.25 -7.77 -17.51
CA ARG A 383 -16.96 -7.87 -16.79
C ARG A 383 -17.17 -8.06 -15.29
N LEU A 384 -18.07 -7.29 -14.68
CA LEU A 384 -18.40 -7.36 -13.26
C LEU A 384 -19.07 -8.70 -12.89
N GLN A 385 -19.98 -9.21 -13.73
CA GLN A 385 -20.57 -10.54 -13.52
C GLN A 385 -19.53 -11.65 -13.71
N PHE A 386 -18.62 -11.55 -14.69
CA PHE A 386 -17.52 -12.51 -14.85
C PHE A 386 -16.63 -12.57 -13.60
N HIS A 387 -16.25 -11.41 -13.05
CA HIS A 387 -15.51 -11.32 -11.79
C HIS A 387 -16.30 -11.93 -10.61
N ARG A 388 -17.61 -11.65 -10.51
CA ARG A 388 -18.47 -12.22 -9.46
C ARG A 388 -18.64 -13.73 -9.57
N SER A 389 -18.85 -14.27 -10.77
CA SER A 389 -18.97 -15.72 -11.00
C SER A 389 -17.68 -16.46 -10.65
N LEU A 390 -16.50 -15.94 -11.04
CA LEU A 390 -15.23 -16.52 -10.61
C LEU A 390 -15.01 -16.35 -9.09
N GLY A 391 -15.32 -15.18 -8.53
CA GLY A 391 -15.17 -14.87 -7.11
C GLY A 391 -16.16 -15.60 -6.17
N GLN A 392 -17.17 -16.29 -6.71
CA GLN A 392 -18.08 -17.18 -5.97
C GLN A 392 -17.58 -18.64 -5.90
N LEU A 393 -16.63 -19.04 -6.74
CA LEU A 393 -16.01 -20.36 -6.67
C LEU A 393 -15.20 -20.49 -5.36
N THR A 394 -15.15 -21.69 -4.79
CA THR A 394 -14.35 -22.01 -3.58
C THR A 394 -12.88 -21.61 -3.72
N TYR A 395 -12.36 -21.71 -4.95
CA TYR A 395 -10.98 -21.38 -5.34
C TYR A 395 -10.88 -20.06 -6.12
N GLY A 396 -11.97 -19.28 -6.11
CA GLY A 396 -12.06 -17.99 -6.78
C GLY A 396 -11.07 -17.00 -6.19
N ASN A 397 -10.56 -16.11 -7.04
CA ASN A 397 -9.65 -15.02 -6.68
C ASN A 397 -8.35 -15.47 -5.95
N SER A 398 -7.99 -16.76 -5.97
CA SER A 398 -6.77 -17.27 -5.34
C SER A 398 -5.48 -16.82 -6.02
N ALA A 399 -4.46 -16.53 -5.22
CA ALA A 399 -3.06 -16.51 -5.66
C ALA A 399 -2.49 -17.95 -5.68
N PHE A 400 -1.73 -18.32 -6.70
CA PHE A 400 -1.24 -19.70 -6.91
C PHE A 400 0.29 -19.81 -6.87
N PHE A 401 0.80 -20.79 -6.13
CA PHE A 401 2.22 -20.98 -5.85
C PHE A 401 2.64 -22.44 -6.10
N PRO A 402 3.55 -22.72 -7.04
CA PRO A 402 4.08 -24.07 -7.24
C PRO A 402 5.08 -24.43 -6.13
N VAL A 403 4.93 -25.59 -5.50
CA VAL A 403 5.79 -26.04 -4.39
C VAL A 403 6.19 -27.50 -4.51
N LEU A 404 7.22 -27.91 -3.78
CA LEU A 404 7.57 -29.32 -3.57
C LEU A 404 7.20 -29.75 -2.14
N ARG A 405 6.67 -30.96 -1.99
CA ARG A 405 6.21 -31.49 -0.69
C ARG A 405 7.34 -32.17 0.07
N LEU A 406 7.76 -31.58 1.19
CA LEU A 406 8.73 -32.18 2.11
C LEU A 406 8.00 -33.14 3.06
N GLU A 407 7.13 -32.60 3.91
CA GLU A 407 6.36 -33.37 4.90
C GLU A 407 4.85 -33.20 4.68
N ASP A 408 4.14 -34.31 4.85
CA ASP A 408 2.69 -34.43 4.66
C ASP A 408 2.19 -35.55 5.58
N PRO A 409 1.52 -35.22 6.70
CA PRO A 409 1.07 -36.19 7.69
C PRO A 409 -0.18 -36.97 7.24
N MET A 410 -0.82 -36.55 6.15
CA MET A 410 -1.93 -37.29 5.54
C MET A 410 -1.44 -38.37 4.56
N GLY A 411 -0.23 -38.21 4.01
CA GLY A 411 0.34 -39.10 3.00
C GLY A 411 -0.34 -39.06 1.63
N THR A 412 -1.28 -38.12 1.42
CA THR A 412 -2.12 -38.03 0.21
C THR A 412 -1.62 -37.01 -0.81
N LEU A 413 -0.72 -36.10 -0.43
CA LEU A 413 -0.23 -35.04 -1.31
C LEU A 413 0.92 -35.53 -2.21
N PRO A 414 0.91 -35.23 -3.52
CA PRO A 414 1.99 -35.61 -4.42
C PRO A 414 3.23 -34.74 -4.21
N LEU A 415 4.42 -35.25 -4.55
CA LEU A 415 5.70 -34.52 -4.41
C LEU A 415 5.71 -33.14 -5.11
N LYS A 416 4.96 -32.98 -6.20
CA LYS A 416 4.86 -31.72 -6.96
C LYS A 416 3.39 -31.28 -7.04
N LEU A 417 3.08 -30.19 -6.35
CA LEU A 417 1.73 -29.64 -6.22
C LEU A 417 1.72 -28.12 -6.44
N VAL A 418 0.52 -27.55 -6.40
CA VAL A 418 0.29 -26.10 -6.36
C VAL A 418 -0.52 -25.81 -5.10
N ILE A 419 -0.03 -24.88 -4.27
CA ILE A 419 -0.80 -24.27 -3.19
C ILE A 419 -1.52 -23.05 -3.75
N SER A 420 -2.74 -22.78 -3.29
CA SER A 420 -3.40 -21.50 -3.51
C SER A 420 -3.94 -20.92 -2.22
N VAL A 421 -3.88 -19.60 -2.07
CA VAL A 421 -4.42 -18.89 -0.89
C VAL A 421 -5.48 -17.88 -1.33
N ASN A 422 -6.60 -17.81 -0.60
CA ASN A 422 -7.67 -16.83 -0.82
C ASN A 422 -8.43 -16.48 0.48
N LYS A 423 -9.56 -15.77 0.34
CA LYS A 423 -10.50 -15.39 1.41
C LYS A 423 -11.14 -16.54 2.20
N HIS A 424 -11.05 -17.79 1.73
CA HIS A 424 -11.58 -18.98 2.39
C HIS A 424 -10.49 -19.75 3.15
N GLY A 425 -9.29 -19.87 2.59
CA GLY A 425 -8.17 -20.55 3.24
C GLY A 425 -7.04 -20.93 2.30
N ILE A 426 -6.41 -22.06 2.61
CA ILE A 426 -5.36 -22.69 1.81
C ILE A 426 -5.97 -23.88 1.05
N HIS A 427 -5.67 -23.98 -0.24
CA HIS A 427 -6.14 -25.06 -1.11
C HIS A 427 -4.95 -25.75 -1.78
N PHE A 428 -4.99 -27.07 -1.88
CA PHE A 428 -3.93 -27.91 -2.46
C PHE A 428 -4.41 -28.54 -3.78
N PHE A 429 -3.61 -28.41 -4.84
CA PHE A 429 -3.94 -28.92 -6.18
C PHE A 429 -2.80 -29.75 -6.79
N ARG A 430 -3.15 -30.74 -7.61
CA ARG A 430 -2.19 -31.41 -8.49
C ARG A 430 -1.61 -30.41 -9.51
N ARG A 431 -0.32 -30.57 -9.87
CA ARG A 431 0.36 -29.65 -10.80
C ARG A 431 -0.13 -29.74 -12.25
N SER A 432 -0.58 -30.92 -12.69
CA SER A 432 -1.22 -31.14 -14.00
C SER A 432 -1.96 -32.49 -14.03
N PRO A 433 -3.25 -32.56 -14.44
CA PRO A 433 -4.19 -31.43 -14.45
C PRO A 433 -4.34 -30.78 -13.06
N ARG A 434 -4.98 -29.61 -12.98
CA ARG A 434 -5.20 -28.88 -11.72
C ARG A 434 -6.40 -29.44 -10.93
N ASP A 435 -6.32 -30.72 -10.59
CA ASP A 435 -7.30 -31.37 -9.73
C ASP A 435 -7.16 -30.85 -8.29
N HIS A 436 -8.27 -30.56 -7.62
CA HIS A 436 -8.32 -30.30 -6.18
C HIS A 436 -7.93 -31.57 -5.39
N LEU A 437 -7.19 -31.39 -4.29
CA LEU A 437 -6.74 -32.49 -3.42
C LEU A 437 -7.27 -32.34 -2.00
N HIS A 438 -7.10 -31.15 -1.41
CA HIS A 438 -7.45 -30.85 -0.02
C HIS A 438 -7.59 -29.34 0.17
N SER A 439 -8.21 -28.91 1.27
CA SER A 439 -8.32 -27.51 1.69
C SER A 439 -8.33 -27.43 3.21
N ALA A 440 -7.76 -26.34 3.74
CA ALA A 440 -7.87 -25.94 5.14
C ALA A 440 -8.43 -24.52 5.19
N GLU A 441 -9.45 -24.28 6.01
CA GLU A 441 -9.99 -22.93 6.21
C GLU A 441 -9.00 -22.03 6.97
N LEU A 442 -9.16 -20.71 6.83
CA LEU A 442 -8.51 -19.73 7.72
C LEU A 442 -8.85 -19.96 9.22
N SER A 443 -9.88 -20.74 9.53
CA SER A 443 -10.31 -21.15 10.87
C SER A 443 -9.49 -22.30 11.47
N GLU A 444 -8.86 -23.12 10.61
CA GLU A 444 -8.22 -24.38 10.99
C GLU A 444 -6.69 -24.24 11.11
N ILE A 445 -6.13 -23.18 10.54
CA ILE A 445 -4.70 -22.86 10.64
C ILE A 445 -4.44 -22.30 12.04
N VAL A 446 -3.45 -22.87 12.73
CA VAL A 446 -3.06 -22.52 14.11
C VAL A 446 -1.73 -21.73 14.11
N GLU A 447 -0.83 -22.08 13.22
CA GLU A 447 0.49 -21.47 13.09
C GLU A 447 1.00 -21.69 11.66
N PHE A 448 1.75 -20.73 11.14
CA PHE A 448 2.38 -20.84 9.82
C PHE A 448 3.68 -20.04 9.80
N GLY A 449 4.60 -20.39 8.90
CA GLY A 449 5.84 -19.63 8.81
C GLY A 449 6.68 -19.95 7.57
N ALA A 450 7.65 -19.08 7.32
CA ALA A 450 8.50 -19.12 6.14
C ALA A 450 9.98 -18.92 6.46
N SER A 451 10.78 -19.51 5.58
CA SER A 451 12.21 -19.31 5.38
C SER A 451 12.45 -19.03 3.89
N SER A 452 13.68 -18.67 3.52
CA SER A 452 14.06 -18.34 2.14
C SER A 452 13.92 -19.49 1.12
N GLN A 453 13.71 -20.74 1.57
CA GLN A 453 13.52 -21.91 0.70
C GLN A 453 12.41 -22.88 1.13
N ALA A 454 11.68 -22.60 2.22
CA ALA A 454 10.59 -23.47 2.69
C ALA A 454 9.50 -22.72 3.45
N VAL A 455 8.29 -23.27 3.43
CA VAL A 455 7.09 -22.78 4.13
C VAL A 455 6.39 -23.93 4.86
N PHE A 456 5.85 -23.66 6.05
CA PHE A 456 5.12 -24.63 6.84
C PHE A 456 3.75 -24.12 7.30
N PHE A 457 2.81 -25.04 7.49
CA PHE A 457 1.46 -24.76 8.00
C PHE A 457 1.08 -25.83 9.02
N LYS A 458 0.69 -25.40 10.22
CA LYS A 458 0.23 -26.23 11.31
C LYS A 458 -1.28 -26.06 11.42
N VAL A 459 -2.01 -27.09 10.98
CA VAL A 459 -3.46 -27.06 10.72
C VAL A 459 -4.17 -28.08 11.61
N LYS A 460 -5.31 -27.71 12.18
CA LYS A 460 -6.17 -28.57 12.99
C LYS A 460 -7.20 -29.29 12.12
N LEU A 461 -6.85 -30.48 11.61
CA LEU A 461 -7.73 -31.31 10.77
C LEU A 461 -8.42 -32.38 11.61
N ALA A 462 -9.77 -32.40 11.59
CA ALA A 462 -10.60 -33.36 12.32
C ALA A 462 -10.26 -33.51 13.83
N GLY A 463 -9.70 -32.46 14.45
CA GLY A 463 -9.26 -32.44 15.85
C GLY A 463 -7.79 -32.85 16.07
N MET A 464 -7.13 -33.46 15.08
CA MET A 464 -5.68 -33.70 15.08
C MET A 464 -4.91 -32.46 14.62
N LEU A 465 -3.66 -32.32 15.07
CA LEU A 465 -2.74 -31.28 14.64
C LEU A 465 -1.82 -31.83 13.54
N CYS A 466 -1.94 -31.30 12.32
CA CYS A 466 -1.17 -31.69 11.14
C CYS A 466 -0.19 -30.59 10.77
N LEU A 467 1.12 -30.88 10.82
CA LEU A 467 2.17 -30.02 10.29
C LEU A 467 2.47 -30.41 8.84
N PHE A 468 2.22 -29.50 7.91
CA PHE A 468 2.62 -29.63 6.50
C PHE A 468 3.87 -28.79 6.24
N HIS A 469 4.82 -29.30 5.45
CA HIS A 469 6.07 -28.61 5.14
C HIS A 469 6.41 -28.72 3.65
N PHE A 470 6.75 -27.59 3.02
CA PHE A 470 6.95 -27.48 1.59
C PHE A 470 8.20 -26.67 1.24
N GLU A 471 8.97 -27.13 0.26
CA GLU A 471 10.10 -26.40 -0.32
C GLU A 471 9.58 -25.43 -1.39
N THR A 472 9.92 -24.15 -1.24
CA THR A 472 9.61 -23.06 -2.17
C THR A 472 10.40 -21.79 -1.83
N ALA A 473 10.89 -21.09 -2.85
CA ALA A 473 11.48 -19.76 -2.71
C ALA A 473 10.44 -18.64 -2.49
N GLN A 474 9.14 -18.97 -2.53
CA GLN A 474 8.03 -18.03 -2.34
C GLN A 474 7.33 -18.19 -0.98
N GLY A 475 8.04 -18.67 0.04
CA GLY A 475 7.43 -18.91 1.36
C GLY A 475 6.85 -17.63 1.97
N GLU A 476 7.60 -16.53 1.90
CA GLU A 476 7.20 -15.23 2.44
C GLU A 476 6.00 -14.64 1.68
N ASP A 477 5.91 -14.81 0.35
CA ASP A 477 4.73 -14.43 -0.44
C ASP A 477 3.46 -15.12 0.07
N ILE A 478 3.55 -16.44 0.32
CA ILE A 478 2.43 -17.27 0.75
C ILE A 478 1.99 -16.86 2.16
N CYS A 479 2.93 -16.63 3.08
CA CYS A 479 2.63 -16.13 4.42
C CYS A 479 2.03 -14.71 4.41
N CYS A 480 2.52 -13.81 3.57
CA CYS A 480 1.94 -12.47 3.41
C CYS A 480 0.50 -12.52 2.85
N ALA A 481 0.24 -13.35 1.84
CA ALA A 481 -1.11 -13.54 1.30
C ALA A 481 -2.07 -14.09 2.37
N LEU A 482 -1.63 -15.08 3.13
CA LEU A 482 -2.39 -15.70 4.21
C LEU A 482 -2.70 -14.71 5.34
N GLN A 483 -1.68 -14.04 5.87
CA GLN A 483 -1.83 -13.03 6.92
C GLN A 483 -2.78 -11.90 6.49
N THR A 484 -2.74 -11.48 5.21
CA THR A 484 -3.65 -10.46 4.67
C THR A 484 -5.10 -10.91 4.76
N HIS A 485 -5.43 -12.14 4.37
CA HIS A 485 -6.80 -12.66 4.45
C HIS A 485 -7.27 -12.91 5.89
N ILE A 486 -6.36 -13.32 6.79
CA ILE A 486 -6.66 -13.45 8.22
C ILE A 486 -6.97 -12.08 8.83
N ASN A 487 -6.16 -11.07 8.53
CA ASN A 487 -6.38 -9.69 8.99
C ASN A 487 -7.72 -9.15 8.46
N ASP A 488 -8.05 -9.35 7.19
CA ASP A 488 -9.35 -8.98 6.60
C ASP A 488 -10.53 -9.67 7.32
N ARG A 489 -10.39 -10.97 7.64
CA ARG A 489 -11.41 -11.74 8.37
C ARG A 489 -11.61 -11.19 9.79
N MET A 490 -10.52 -10.90 10.51
CA MET A 490 -10.57 -10.34 11.86
C MET A 490 -11.18 -8.94 11.87
N LEU A 491 -10.74 -8.04 10.97
CA LEU A 491 -11.32 -6.71 10.80
C LEU A 491 -12.83 -6.76 10.49
N ALA A 492 -13.27 -7.71 9.66
CA ALA A 492 -14.68 -7.91 9.37
C ALA A 492 -15.49 -8.41 10.59
N ILE A 493 -14.89 -9.23 11.45
CA ILE A 493 -15.50 -9.68 12.72
C ILE A 493 -15.65 -8.50 13.68
N TYR A 494 -14.58 -7.72 13.91
CA TYR A 494 -14.62 -6.54 14.78
C TYR A 494 -15.63 -5.49 14.27
N ALA A 495 -15.67 -5.22 12.96
CA ALA A 495 -16.64 -4.29 12.36
C ALA A 495 -18.09 -4.78 12.52
N LYS A 496 -18.34 -6.09 12.46
CA LYS A 496 -19.66 -6.69 12.73
C LYS A 496 -20.04 -6.57 14.20
N ALA A 497 -19.11 -6.80 15.12
CA ALA A 497 -19.32 -6.66 16.57
C ALA A 497 -19.62 -5.20 16.96
N ALA A 498 -18.87 -4.24 16.42
CA ALA A 498 -19.10 -2.81 16.63
C ALA A 498 -20.51 -2.39 16.20
N ARG A 499 -20.93 -2.74 14.96
CA ARG A 499 -22.28 -2.45 14.45
C ARG A 499 -23.39 -3.12 15.28
N ALA A 500 -23.13 -4.31 15.82
CA ALA A 500 -24.07 -4.99 16.71
C ALA A 500 -24.22 -4.24 18.04
N ALA A 501 -23.11 -3.77 18.64
CA ALA A 501 -23.12 -2.98 19.87
C ALA A 501 -23.77 -1.60 19.68
N GLU A 502 -23.55 -0.93 18.54
CA GLU A 502 -24.25 0.30 18.15
C GLU A 502 -25.77 0.07 18.00
N THR A 503 -26.15 -1.01 17.31
CA THR A 503 -27.56 -1.38 17.14
C THR A 503 -28.22 -1.70 18.48
N GLN A 504 -27.50 -2.31 19.41
CA GLN A 504 -27.99 -2.62 20.75
C GLN A 504 -28.19 -1.34 21.58
N LYS A 505 -27.20 -0.44 21.62
CA LYS A 505 -27.31 0.88 22.28
C LYS A 505 -28.48 1.70 21.71
N ALA A 506 -28.68 1.67 20.38
CA ALA A 506 -29.80 2.35 19.74
C ALA A 506 -31.16 1.75 20.14
N ARG A 507 -31.26 0.41 20.30
CA ARG A 507 -32.46 -0.26 20.82
C ARG A 507 -32.74 0.09 22.27
N GLU A 508 -31.72 0.13 23.11
CA GLU A 508 -31.82 0.48 24.53
C GLU A 508 -32.27 1.94 24.72
N GLY A 509 -31.64 2.89 24.02
CA GLY A 509 -32.07 4.30 24.02
C GLY A 509 -33.50 4.48 23.51
N HIS A 510 -33.89 3.77 22.44
CA HIS A 510 -35.27 3.80 21.93
C HIS A 510 -36.28 3.15 22.90
N ALA A 511 -35.88 2.14 23.69
CA ALA A 511 -36.70 1.58 24.76
C ALA A 511 -36.88 2.57 25.93
N GLN A 512 -35.82 3.27 26.33
CA GLN A 512 -35.86 4.32 27.36
C GLN A 512 -36.75 5.49 26.92
N LEU A 513 -36.61 5.99 25.68
CA LEU A 513 -37.53 7.01 25.14
C LEU A 513 -38.98 6.54 25.14
N LYS A 514 -39.26 5.27 24.79
CA LYS A 514 -40.62 4.72 24.86
C LYS A 514 -41.18 4.69 26.27
N GLN A 515 -40.37 4.38 27.28
CA GLN A 515 -40.77 4.44 28.69
C GLN A 515 -41.06 5.88 29.13
N GLN A 516 -40.20 6.85 28.78
CA GLN A 516 -40.43 8.26 29.07
C GLN A 516 -41.71 8.79 28.39
N ILE A 517 -41.95 8.45 27.13
CA ILE A 517 -43.18 8.81 26.40
C ILE A 517 -44.42 8.18 27.05
N ALA A 518 -44.32 6.96 27.56
CA ALA A 518 -45.43 6.32 28.28
C ALA A 518 -45.72 7.00 29.64
N GLN A 519 -44.69 7.39 30.39
CA GLN A 519 -44.85 8.13 31.63
C GLN A 519 -45.44 9.52 31.39
N LEU A 520 -44.90 10.28 30.42
CA LEU A 520 -45.40 11.62 30.08
C LEU A 520 -46.86 11.60 29.60
N LYS A 521 -47.31 10.52 28.96
CA LYS A 521 -48.74 10.32 28.65
C LYS A 521 -49.58 10.13 29.91
N LYS A 522 -49.17 9.24 30.82
CA LYS A 522 -49.88 9.03 32.10
C LYS A 522 -49.98 10.32 32.92
N GLU A 523 -48.91 11.10 32.97
CA GLU A 523 -48.88 12.42 33.63
C GLU A 523 -49.70 13.52 32.93
N LEU A 524 -50.03 13.33 31.64
CA LEU A 524 -50.95 14.18 30.89
C LEU A 524 -52.40 13.77 31.15
N ASP A 525 -52.69 12.47 31.12
CA ASP A 525 -54.01 11.91 31.40
C ASP A 525 -54.47 12.25 32.84
N GLU A 526 -53.59 12.06 33.84
CA GLU A 526 -53.85 12.47 35.23
C GLU A 526 -54.12 13.98 35.40
N ARG A 527 -53.46 14.83 34.59
CA ARG A 527 -53.72 16.28 34.59
C ARG A 527 -55.04 16.63 33.90
N ASN A 528 -55.43 15.89 32.86
CA ASN A 528 -56.73 16.07 32.20
C ASN A 528 -57.88 15.72 33.16
N GLU A 529 -57.77 14.62 33.92
CA GLU A 529 -58.76 14.26 34.96
C GLU A 529 -58.88 15.34 36.06
N GLN A 530 -57.76 15.94 36.48
CA GLN A 530 -57.76 17.07 37.42
C GLN A 530 -58.44 18.31 36.84
N ILE A 531 -58.21 18.63 35.56
CA ILE A 531 -58.87 19.75 34.86
C ILE A 531 -60.39 19.50 34.78
N GLU A 532 -60.84 18.29 34.44
CA GLU A 532 -62.27 17.95 34.45
C GLU A 532 -62.89 18.04 35.86
N HIS A 533 -62.15 17.67 36.91
CA HIS A 533 -62.61 17.83 38.28
C HIS A 533 -62.76 19.30 38.67
N LEU A 534 -61.79 20.15 38.31
CA LEU A 534 -61.86 21.59 38.57
C LEU A 534 -63.02 22.24 37.79
N GLN A 535 -63.25 21.86 36.52
CA GLN A 535 -64.38 22.33 35.72
C GLN A 535 -65.75 21.85 36.24
N ARG A 536 -65.81 20.69 36.91
CA ARG A 536 -67.02 20.25 37.62
C ARG A 536 -67.26 21.11 38.86
N HIS A 537 -66.23 21.33 39.67
CA HIS A 537 -66.35 22.15 40.88
C HIS A 537 -66.63 23.63 40.59
N GLU A 538 -66.10 24.18 39.49
CA GLU A 538 -66.44 25.52 39.02
C GLU A 538 -67.95 25.64 38.69
N LYS A 539 -68.55 24.61 38.06
CA LYS A 539 -69.99 24.59 37.75
C LYS A 539 -70.83 24.51 39.03
N GLU A 540 -70.43 23.69 40.00
CA GLU A 540 -71.06 23.61 41.33
C GLU A 540 -71.02 24.97 42.04
N LEU A 541 -69.87 25.63 42.08
CA LEU A 541 -69.71 26.96 42.68
C LEU A 541 -70.52 28.03 41.94
N LEU A 542 -70.59 27.99 40.62
CA LEU A 542 -71.45 28.89 39.82
C LEU A 542 -72.94 28.66 40.08
N GLU A 543 -73.35 27.43 40.41
CA GLU A 543 -74.73 27.10 40.80
C GLU A 543 -75.05 27.59 42.22
N VAL A 544 -74.15 27.39 43.19
CA VAL A 544 -74.26 27.97 44.55
C VAL A 544 -74.26 29.50 44.50
N ILE A 545 -73.50 30.13 43.60
CA ILE A 545 -73.54 31.58 43.38
C ILE A 545 -74.90 32.04 42.78
N ARG A 546 -75.64 31.18 42.06
CA ARG A 546 -77.01 31.48 41.63
C ARG A 546 -78.01 31.38 42.78
N THR A 547 -77.95 30.33 43.61
CA THR A 547 -78.86 30.18 44.75
C THR A 547 -78.66 31.29 45.77
N LEU A 548 -77.41 31.58 46.16
CA LEU A 548 -77.10 32.69 47.08
C LEU A 548 -77.51 34.05 46.53
N LYS A 549 -77.53 34.27 45.20
CA LYS A 549 -78.04 35.50 44.57
C LYS A 549 -79.57 35.56 44.52
N ALA A 550 -80.26 34.42 44.51
CA ALA A 550 -81.71 34.35 44.65
C ALA A 550 -82.14 34.59 46.12
N GLU A 551 -81.39 34.05 47.08
CA GLU A 551 -81.64 34.21 48.52
C GLU A 551 -81.35 35.63 49.00
N ASN A 552 -80.17 36.20 48.68
CA ASN A 552 -79.79 37.57 49.05
C ASN A 552 -80.51 38.66 48.20
N ALA A 553 -81.55 38.30 47.44
CA ALA A 553 -82.54 39.27 46.96
C ALA A 553 -83.43 39.78 48.11
N GLY A 554 -83.48 39.07 49.24
CA GLY A 554 -84.03 39.53 50.52
C GLY A 554 -82.97 40.17 51.42
N GLU A 555 -83.25 41.39 51.88
CA GLU A 555 -82.73 42.02 53.11
C GLU A 555 -81.22 42.31 53.27
N CYS A 556 -80.82 43.44 52.67
CA CYS A 556 -80.13 44.55 53.36
C CYS A 556 -78.83 44.35 54.20
N LYS A 557 -77.76 44.96 53.66
CA LYS A 557 -76.78 45.84 54.35
C LYS A 557 -75.81 45.22 55.38
N ALA A 558 -74.59 44.97 54.92
CA ALA A 558 -73.36 45.01 55.72
C ALA A 558 -72.29 45.89 55.03
N THR A 559 -71.32 46.41 55.79
CA THR A 559 -70.29 47.38 55.32
C THR A 559 -68.98 46.71 54.85
N PRO A 560 -68.13 47.41 54.05
CA PRO A 560 -67.08 46.77 53.24
C PRO A 560 -65.93 46.07 53.99
N ASP A 561 -65.74 46.31 55.29
CA ASP A 561 -64.54 45.85 56.00
C ASP A 561 -64.61 44.39 56.48
N GLN A 562 -65.79 43.76 56.50
CA GLN A 562 -65.90 42.32 56.77
C GLN A 562 -65.65 41.44 55.52
N LEU A 563 -65.79 41.99 54.30
CA LEU A 563 -65.58 41.25 53.06
C LEU A 563 -64.09 40.97 52.74
N LYS A 564 -63.15 41.63 53.42
CA LYS A 564 -61.71 41.38 53.24
C LYS A 564 -61.17 40.18 54.02
N ALA A 565 -61.97 39.57 54.89
CA ALA A 565 -61.59 38.36 55.64
C ALA A 565 -62.03 37.04 54.96
N ALA A 566 -62.86 37.11 53.91
CA ALA A 566 -63.49 35.96 53.27
C ALA A 566 -63.00 35.70 51.82
N VAL A 567 -61.91 36.34 51.39
CA VAL A 567 -61.27 36.10 50.09
C VAL A 567 -59.92 35.42 50.32
N PRO A 568 -59.83 34.07 50.27
CA PRO A 568 -58.54 33.42 50.04
C PRO A 568 -58.00 33.89 48.67
N PRO A 569 -56.69 34.15 48.54
CA PRO A 569 -56.15 34.80 47.35
C PRO A 569 -56.32 33.92 46.09
N LEU A 570 -57.01 34.44 45.07
CA LEU A 570 -56.96 33.95 43.69
C LEU A 570 -55.60 34.32 43.04
N THR A 571 -54.52 33.89 43.68
CA THR A 571 -53.12 34.19 43.31
C THR A 571 -52.32 32.90 43.13
N MET A 572 -52.97 31.85 42.62
CA MET A 572 -52.35 30.56 42.27
C MET A 572 -52.59 30.13 40.81
N LEU A 573 -53.36 30.89 40.02
CA LEU A 573 -53.64 30.60 38.60
C LEU A 573 -53.56 31.86 37.70
N ALA A 574 -52.69 32.83 38.06
CA ALA A 574 -52.55 34.10 37.34
C ALA A 574 -51.08 34.50 37.05
N VAL A 575 -50.14 33.55 37.09
CA VAL A 575 -48.79 33.69 36.50
C VAL A 575 -48.42 32.42 35.72
N SER A 576 -49.29 32.02 34.81
CA SER A 576 -48.92 31.13 33.70
C SER A 576 -48.35 31.94 32.52
N ASN A 577 -47.80 31.23 31.53
CA ASN A 577 -47.42 31.67 30.17
C ASN A 577 -46.00 32.26 29.96
N THR A 578 -45.36 32.95 30.91
CA THR A 578 -44.01 33.54 30.67
C THR A 578 -42.88 32.54 30.43
N SER A 579 -43.10 31.25 30.72
CA SER A 579 -42.17 30.13 30.46
C SER A 579 -42.67 29.14 29.39
N GLN A 580 -43.88 29.31 28.85
CA GLN A 580 -44.45 28.40 27.85
C GLN A 580 -44.45 29.00 26.44
N ASP A 581 -44.58 30.32 26.28
CA ASP A 581 -44.31 30.95 24.98
C ASP A 581 -42.86 30.72 24.52
N SER A 582 -41.89 30.67 25.45
CA SER A 582 -40.52 30.30 25.14
C SER A 582 -40.35 28.82 24.75
N ALA A 583 -41.12 27.91 25.35
CA ALA A 583 -41.09 26.48 25.01
C ALA A 583 -41.77 26.18 23.65
N ILE A 584 -42.92 26.78 23.39
CA ILE A 584 -43.64 26.61 22.12
C ILE A 584 -42.88 27.31 20.98
N ASN A 585 -42.30 28.50 21.20
CA ASN A 585 -41.40 29.12 20.22
C ASN A 585 -40.05 28.40 20.08
N ALA A 586 -39.56 27.66 21.08
CA ALA A 586 -38.39 26.79 20.92
C ALA A 586 -38.73 25.61 20.00
N VAL A 587 -39.80 24.86 20.27
CA VAL A 587 -40.25 23.76 19.40
C VAL A 587 -40.60 24.24 17.99
N ALA A 588 -41.16 25.45 17.84
CA ALA A 588 -41.39 26.06 16.53
C ALA A 588 -40.08 26.47 15.82
N LYS A 589 -39.07 26.98 16.54
CA LYS A 589 -37.75 27.28 15.96
C LYS A 589 -36.96 26.03 15.59
N ASP A 590 -37.03 24.97 16.40
CA ASP A 590 -36.44 23.68 16.07
C ASP A 590 -37.18 23.02 14.88
N SER A 591 -38.49 23.22 14.75
CA SER A 591 -39.26 22.85 13.55
C SER A 591 -38.89 23.66 12.30
N VAL A 592 -38.26 24.83 12.46
CA VAL A 592 -37.73 25.67 11.35
C VAL A 592 -36.24 25.36 11.08
N MET A 593 -35.49 24.86 12.05
CA MET A 593 -34.11 24.38 11.89
C MET A 593 -34.02 22.91 11.44
N ILE A 594 -35.10 22.13 11.55
CA ILE A 594 -35.28 20.84 10.86
C ILE A 594 -36.08 21.06 9.55
N GLY A 595 -35.82 22.20 8.90
CA GLY A 595 -36.39 22.62 7.61
C GLY A 595 -35.39 22.58 6.43
N ALA A 596 -34.13 22.29 6.70
CA ALA A 596 -33.09 21.96 5.72
C ALA A 596 -32.11 20.96 6.40
N GLU A 597 -31.59 19.93 5.73
CA GLU A 597 -31.59 19.64 4.29
C GLU A 597 -32.30 18.31 3.97
N THR A 598 -33.19 18.30 2.97
CA THR A 598 -33.55 17.07 2.24
C THR A 598 -33.75 17.36 0.75
N PRO A 599 -32.82 16.93 -0.12
CA PRO A 599 -33.05 16.89 -1.56
C PRO A 599 -33.53 15.49 -1.97
N ARG A 600 -34.82 15.18 -1.74
CA ARG A 600 -35.42 13.91 -2.21
C ARG A 600 -36.06 14.09 -3.60
N ASN A 601 -35.28 13.73 -4.63
CA ASN A 601 -35.71 13.39 -6.00
C ASN A 601 -36.64 14.36 -6.75
N GLN A 602 -36.23 14.74 -7.96
CA GLN A 602 -36.90 14.14 -9.14
C GLN A 602 -36.13 14.29 -10.46
N MET A 603 -36.41 13.36 -11.36
CA MET A 603 -36.15 13.52 -12.80
C MET A 603 -37.13 14.56 -13.36
N ILE A 604 -36.74 15.28 -14.42
CA ILE A 604 -37.61 15.49 -15.57
C ILE A 604 -36.77 15.78 -16.82
N LYS A 605 -37.29 15.37 -17.98
CA LYS A 605 -36.64 15.50 -19.28
C LYS A 605 -36.90 16.90 -19.86
N SER A 606 -35.98 17.43 -20.65
CA SER A 606 -36.14 17.50 -22.13
C SER A 606 -35.13 18.45 -22.78
N ASP A 607 -34.93 18.27 -24.09
CA ASP A 607 -34.79 19.29 -25.15
C ASP A 607 -34.24 20.69 -24.79
N ARG A 608 -33.32 21.30 -25.56
CA ARG A 608 -33.16 21.19 -27.02
C ARG A 608 -31.91 21.93 -27.53
N SER A 609 -31.07 21.27 -28.35
CA SER A 609 -30.31 21.90 -29.46
C SER A 609 -29.29 23.02 -29.08
N ASN A 610 -28.40 23.54 -29.93
CA ASN A 610 -28.00 23.23 -31.31
C ASN A 610 -26.61 23.85 -31.60
N ARG A 611 -25.85 23.30 -32.57
CA ARG A 611 -24.74 23.98 -33.32
C ARG A 611 -23.47 24.39 -32.50
N ALA A 612 -22.27 24.49 -33.09
CA ALA A 612 -21.75 23.99 -34.38
C ALA A 612 -20.20 24.11 -34.45
N ALA A 613 -19.62 23.62 -35.57
CA ALA A 613 -18.29 23.94 -36.13
C ALA A 613 -17.06 23.28 -35.44
N LYS A 614 -16.20 22.51 -36.15
CA LYS A 614 -15.17 22.91 -37.15
C LYS A 614 -14.11 23.83 -36.52
N ASN A 615 -12.79 23.71 -36.65
CA ASN A 615 -11.85 22.99 -37.54
C ASN A 615 -10.44 22.98 -36.83
N SER A 616 -9.31 22.42 -37.27
CA SER A 616 -8.89 21.50 -38.37
C SER A 616 -7.45 21.02 -38.09
N ALA A 617 -7.15 19.72 -38.06
CA ALA A 617 -6.50 18.98 -39.17
C ALA A 617 -5.21 19.61 -39.77
N SER A 618 -4.04 19.28 -39.21
CA SER A 618 -2.74 19.00 -39.90
C SER A 618 -1.62 18.80 -38.86
N GLY A 619 -0.54 18.04 -39.07
CA GLY A 619 -0.22 17.12 -40.17
C GLY A 619 1.14 17.35 -40.81
N ARG A 620 2.17 16.55 -40.47
CA ARG A 620 3.45 16.46 -41.21
C ARG A 620 4.05 15.04 -41.15
N LYS A 621 4.77 14.67 -42.22
CA LYS A 621 5.49 13.38 -42.40
C LYS A 621 6.92 13.66 -42.88
N SER A 622 7.89 12.90 -42.38
CA SER A 622 9.19 12.60 -43.03
C SER A 622 9.89 11.51 -42.20
N THR A 623 10.31 10.31 -42.63
CA THR A 623 10.89 9.72 -43.86
C THR A 623 12.42 9.88 -44.04
N GLY A 624 13.17 8.78 -43.84
CA GLY A 624 14.61 8.64 -44.16
C GLY A 624 15.29 7.60 -43.23
N ARG A 625 15.34 6.28 -43.52
CA ARG A 625 16.14 5.50 -44.50
C ARG A 625 17.66 5.40 -44.25
N ARG A 626 18.07 4.22 -43.76
CA ARG A 626 19.27 3.40 -44.10
C ARG A 626 20.69 3.98 -43.91
N ARG A 627 21.51 3.21 -43.17
CA ARG A 627 22.68 2.49 -43.75
C ARG A 627 23.04 1.22 -42.95
N GLN A 628 24.00 0.44 -43.44
CA GLN A 628 24.53 -0.83 -42.89
C GLN A 628 26.07 -0.82 -43.04
N GLN A 629 26.74 -1.90 -42.57
CA GLN A 629 28.18 -2.26 -42.72
C GLN A 629 29.13 -1.63 -41.66
N ALA A 630 30.19 -2.29 -41.17
CA ALA A 630 30.63 -3.71 -41.19
C ALA A 630 31.84 -3.95 -40.23
N LEU A 631 32.46 -5.16 -40.26
CA LEU A 631 33.70 -5.65 -39.57
C LEU A 631 33.48 -6.16 -38.12
N GLU A 632 34.06 -7.27 -37.57
CA GLU A 632 35.33 -8.05 -37.74
C GLU A 632 36.54 -7.42 -37.01
N GLU A 633 37.46 -8.06 -36.25
CA GLU A 633 37.77 -9.46 -35.75
C GLU A 633 38.13 -9.39 -34.22
N ASP A 634 38.58 -10.36 -33.40
CA ASP A 634 38.94 -11.82 -33.44
C ASP A 634 38.27 -12.52 -32.19
N ALA A 635 38.82 -13.66 -31.76
CA ALA A 635 38.32 -14.66 -30.82
C ALA A 635 39.25 -14.92 -29.59
N LYS A 636 39.04 -16.08 -28.93
CA LYS A 636 39.83 -16.73 -27.84
C LYS A 636 39.51 -16.21 -26.42
N GLU A 637 39.61 -16.99 -25.32
CA GLU A 637 40.03 -18.41 -25.18
C GLU A 637 39.28 -19.16 -24.04
N ASN A 638 39.52 -20.49 -23.94
CA ASN A 638 39.11 -21.37 -22.82
C ASN A 638 40.01 -21.12 -21.56
N THR A 639 39.86 -21.68 -20.36
CA THR A 639 39.13 -22.87 -19.82
C THR A 639 38.98 -22.69 -18.27
N PRO A 640 38.28 -23.55 -17.49
CA PRO A 640 37.90 -23.25 -16.09
C PRO A 640 38.89 -23.73 -15.00
N VAL A 641 38.73 -23.18 -13.79
CA VAL A 641 39.37 -23.63 -12.54
C VAL A 641 38.32 -24.24 -11.58
N LYS A 642 38.73 -25.18 -10.73
CA LYS A 642 37.86 -25.94 -9.79
C LYS A 642 38.10 -25.54 -8.33
N ALA A 643 37.14 -25.95 -7.49
CA ALA A 643 37.23 -26.02 -6.02
C ALA A 643 37.20 -24.64 -5.29
N ASN A 644 36.89 -24.57 -4.00
CA ASN A 644 36.79 -25.66 -3.02
C ASN A 644 35.66 -25.45 -2.00
N GLU A 645 35.02 -26.54 -1.54
CA GLU A 645 34.08 -26.49 -0.41
C GLU A 645 34.86 -26.46 0.92
N GLN A 646 34.44 -25.61 1.86
CA GLN A 646 34.79 -25.79 3.28
C GLN A 646 33.56 -25.69 4.16
N ARG A 647 33.36 -26.72 4.98
CA ARG A 647 32.22 -26.87 5.88
C ARG A 647 32.35 -25.89 7.05
N ARG A 648 31.25 -25.22 7.42
CA ARG A 648 31.07 -24.62 8.75
C ARG A 648 29.79 -25.19 9.37
N THR A 649 29.88 -25.60 10.63
CA THR A 649 28.76 -26.13 11.42
C THR A 649 27.85 -24.99 11.89
N PRO A 650 26.52 -25.15 11.87
CA PRO A 650 25.60 -24.14 12.38
C PRO A 650 25.60 -24.10 13.91
N LEU A 651 25.59 -22.87 14.46
CA LEU A 651 25.29 -22.61 15.87
C LEU A 651 23.76 -22.58 16.07
N GLN A 652 23.28 -23.03 17.22
CA GLN A 652 21.84 -22.93 17.56
C GLN A 652 21.45 -21.48 17.87
N PRO A 653 20.35 -20.95 17.32
CA PRO A 653 19.78 -19.68 17.75
C PRO A 653 19.04 -19.85 19.09
N VAL A 654 19.21 -18.88 20.00
CA VAL A 654 18.48 -18.84 21.27
C VAL A 654 17.07 -18.29 21.03
N GLN A 655 16.04 -19.05 21.40
CA GLN A 655 14.66 -18.56 21.37
C GLN A 655 14.40 -17.61 22.56
N GLN A 656 14.04 -16.37 22.27
CA GLN A 656 13.33 -15.51 23.22
C GLN A 656 11.83 -15.62 22.95
N ALA A 657 11.07 -16.15 23.92
CA ALA A 657 9.62 -16.26 23.82
C ALA A 657 8.96 -14.93 24.23
N VAL A 658 8.05 -14.42 23.39
CA VAL A 658 7.12 -13.35 23.75
C VAL A 658 5.82 -13.99 24.23
N HIS A 659 5.41 -13.71 25.46
CA HIS A 659 4.12 -14.16 25.98
C HIS A 659 2.99 -13.32 25.37
N ILE A 660 1.94 -14.01 24.91
CA ILE A 660 0.63 -13.43 24.57
C ILE A 660 -0.39 -14.03 25.54
N GLU A 661 -1.39 -13.24 25.95
CA GLU A 661 -2.42 -13.66 26.90
C GLU A 661 -3.42 -14.62 26.25
N ASN A 662 -3.73 -15.72 26.93
CA ASN A 662 -4.71 -16.71 26.45
C ASN A 662 -6.14 -16.25 26.79
N TRP A 663 -7.01 -16.36 25.79
CA TRP A 663 -8.46 -16.18 25.92
C TRP A 663 -9.16 -17.53 25.81
N ASP A 664 -10.31 -17.69 26.47
CA ASP A 664 -11.10 -18.92 26.41
C ASP A 664 -11.95 -19.03 25.13
N SER A 665 -12.57 -20.20 24.92
CA SER A 665 -13.41 -20.50 23.74
C SER A 665 -14.70 -19.68 23.67
N ASP A 666 -15.09 -19.00 24.74
CA ASP A 666 -16.28 -18.14 24.82
C ASP A 666 -15.93 -16.64 24.77
N GLY A 667 -14.64 -16.31 24.67
CA GLY A 667 -14.14 -14.95 24.45
C GLY A 667 -13.86 -14.15 25.72
N ASN A 668 -13.53 -14.80 26.84
CA ASN A 668 -13.10 -14.13 28.07
C ASN A 668 -11.58 -14.17 28.27
N PRO A 669 -10.94 -13.10 28.80
CA PRO A 669 -9.53 -13.12 29.16
C PRO A 669 -9.31 -13.85 30.48
N ILE A 670 -8.29 -14.72 30.52
CA ILE A 670 -7.89 -15.42 31.76
C ILE A 670 -7.16 -14.42 32.68
N SER A 671 -7.67 -14.20 33.88
CA SER A 671 -7.37 -12.99 34.67
C SER A 671 -5.94 -12.88 35.23
N GLY A 672 -5.18 -11.92 34.69
CA GLY A 672 -3.98 -11.33 35.30
C GLY A 672 -4.18 -9.84 35.60
N GLN A 673 -3.51 -9.29 36.62
CA GLN A 673 -3.60 -7.86 36.96
C GLN A 673 -2.42 -7.07 36.36
N ALA A 674 -2.69 -6.04 35.56
CA ALA A 674 -2.23 -4.64 35.79
C ALA A 674 -2.43 -3.71 34.58
N GLY A 675 -2.63 -2.41 34.85
CA GLY A 675 -2.12 -1.30 34.03
C GLY A 675 -2.88 -0.91 32.76
N ALA A 676 -3.42 0.31 32.73
CA ALA A 676 -4.01 0.90 31.52
C ALA A 676 -2.98 1.71 30.73
N ALA A 677 -2.71 1.35 29.46
CA ALA A 677 -2.00 2.20 28.50
C ALA A 677 -2.25 1.80 27.04
N GLY A 678 -2.46 2.80 26.16
CA GLY A 678 -2.08 2.77 24.74
C GLY A 678 -2.87 1.89 23.75
N GLN A 679 -3.40 2.50 22.69
CA GLN A 679 -3.67 1.77 21.45
C GLN A 679 -2.35 1.41 20.77
N VAL A 680 -2.11 0.12 20.49
CA VAL A 680 -0.98 -0.32 19.66
C VAL A 680 -1.51 -0.91 18.35
N LEU A 681 -1.40 -0.13 17.27
CA LEU A 681 -1.51 -0.66 15.92
C LEU A 681 -0.27 -1.53 15.64
N CYS A 682 -0.45 -2.84 15.56
CA CYS A 682 0.66 -3.78 15.36
C CYS A 682 1.17 -3.73 13.91
N GLY A 683 2.16 -2.86 13.66
CA GLY A 683 2.93 -2.82 12.43
C GLY A 683 4.41 -3.08 12.73
N VAL A 684 4.95 -4.18 12.20
CA VAL A 684 6.35 -4.59 12.36
C VAL A 684 6.90 -5.02 11.00
N LYS A 685 8.15 -4.66 10.69
CA LYS A 685 8.86 -4.98 9.44
C LYS A 685 10.27 -5.48 9.76
N CYS A 686 10.73 -6.52 9.04
CA CYS A 686 12.12 -7.00 8.93
C CYS A 686 12.78 -7.48 10.27
N ASN A 687 13.31 -8.70 10.42
CA ASN A 687 14.13 -9.48 9.49
C ASN A 687 14.01 -11.01 9.71
N ALA A 688 14.33 -11.78 8.66
CA ALA A 688 14.88 -13.14 8.67
C ALA A 688 14.23 -14.19 9.61
N GLY A 689 13.28 -14.95 9.06
CA GLY A 689 12.68 -16.12 9.71
C GLY A 689 11.42 -15.74 10.48
N HIS A 690 10.26 -16.00 9.87
CA HIS A 690 8.98 -15.56 10.42
C HIS A 690 8.06 -16.74 10.69
N THR A 691 7.78 -16.95 11.97
CA THR A 691 6.70 -17.82 12.48
C THR A 691 5.57 -16.93 12.99
N TYR A 692 4.38 -17.14 12.47
CA TYR A 692 3.14 -16.48 12.88
C TYR A 692 2.28 -17.49 13.64
N VAL A 693 2.03 -17.22 14.92
CA VAL A 693 1.06 -17.94 15.75
C VAL A 693 -0.24 -17.13 15.76
N LEU A 694 -1.38 -17.82 15.70
CA LEU A 694 -2.72 -17.24 15.63
C LEU A 694 -3.50 -17.38 16.95
#